data_AF-A0A1M3JYZ6-F1
#
_entry.id   AF-A0A1M3JYZ6-F1
#
_cell.length_a   1.000
_cell.length_b   1.000
_cell.length_c   1.000
_cell.angle_alpha   90.00
_cell.angle_beta   90.00
_cell.angle_gamma   90.00
#
_symmetry.space_group_name_H-M   'P 1'
#
loop_
_entity.id
_entity.type
_entity.pdbx_description
1 polymer ?
#
loop_
_entity_poly.entity_id
_entity_poly.type
_entity_poly.pdbx_seq_one_letter_code
_entity_poly.pdbx_strand_id
1 'polypeptide(L)'
;MLKKTLIIAALLIFILASLASCVRYPIPVTSVTETPAAGVSETPVASMSETPSASVTETPATGEDVLTGFFNTFLPMVKRSVFVSPTPEIPPLPPPGNGDWTTVAANPQRTSWSAEDIRGNNLKVAWYRPIEAYISQNVQLIASNGLIYVATARGLYALQAETGQEVWRFNTELPLGNSPTVVGDVLYVGGLDHKLYALDALNGHLLWSFNGAAAGYSTNPLVVENQVLLGNRDGYFYAIGANGTTRQGQQLWKYKTEGSIELTAAYSDGVVYFASNDNHAYALRSNNGSLVWKSELLPGDGYGSYWPVIYGDYVVFSAASGYRTGLNPGTASLKDARGNDYAKIFDMDKDGVFRNLGDGAFIGPEVSNQTWANGKKVLNGSSIVNYLEEGSHPERRTLIVLKRSNGVEFTFDSDHDGKAEYAPVVMVGTQSGNAYPPVVGSDGVLYFSTILQKLNIPQSRVMGWLMGTPYLSQAGGQHAIDEPQALSGGGNTFYRNLCCDRVGDWFGLDSPQSYQMWRYDSPLSVQIPGYDQMWYGTVDGDSVRLEGNFGTKNGIYNAHGDQNPIIPYQGRLYVHRSNAIIAYGSERTSGAQPLLRIQYFQNDIVSKPTSEIQVMLTNEVQKMINAGHLRPGYYNAGQFSNYSQLANYFENPGETLYALSRAFPYLSSSVKPAAKQYLQEEFNLYFNPTMVTKTGWKDGAPREWMPIPDDIEDELNSIGPVVGSDPRFSWPYPPLNFYALWQYALVVPEDVQIAYSQAKSKLVVPVPANATNDYLYQRPYEHNAYIAGYYGFLQLQTLAGKASTDASLRTSVTNELNRLYNLRVQNFNKDTIWVNGQGSYHLRTLNISRNFIYLVPELADYLQQNIYAKIEGALKEYNDDAPYWFVSRFNGVVNEGVRQNLYDYGALFQAYAYAQNSNSQNLQKYLDVPAFAVGDLFYINNLIAVIEAAN
;
A
#
# COMPACT_ATOMS: atom_id res chain seq x y z
N MET A 1 -51.56 4.63 -24.88
CA MET A 1 -51.95 5.97 -25.41
C MET A 1 -51.84 7.00 -24.28
N LEU A 2 -51.78 8.30 -24.61
CA LEU A 2 -51.82 9.48 -23.72
C LEU A 2 -51.18 9.37 -22.30
N LYS A 3 -49.90 9.77 -22.20
CA LYS A 3 -49.37 10.71 -21.18
C LYS A 3 -47.85 10.90 -21.39
N LYS A 4 -47.44 11.75 -22.34
CA LYS A 4 -46.02 12.03 -22.64
C LYS A 4 -45.77 13.41 -23.30
N THR A 5 -46.29 14.49 -22.73
CA THR A 5 -46.07 15.85 -23.27
C THR A 5 -46.08 16.96 -22.20
N LEU A 6 -45.07 17.00 -21.31
CA LEU A 6 -44.78 18.24 -20.54
C LEU A 6 -43.34 18.37 -19.98
N ILE A 7 -42.39 17.56 -20.45
CA ILE A 7 -40.96 17.66 -20.07
C ILE A 7 -40.09 17.82 -21.32
N ILE A 8 -40.49 18.72 -22.21
CA ILE A 8 -39.72 19.21 -23.37
C ILE A 8 -39.93 20.72 -23.44
N ALA A 9 -39.34 21.43 -22.49
CA ALA A 9 -39.35 22.90 -22.40
C ALA A 9 -38.15 23.42 -21.59
N ALA A 10 -37.86 22.78 -20.44
CA ALA A 10 -36.73 23.14 -19.58
C ALA A 10 -35.34 22.74 -20.13
N LEU A 11 -35.28 21.89 -21.17
CA LEU A 11 -34.03 21.32 -21.70
C LEU A 11 -33.40 22.12 -22.86
N LEU A 12 -33.93 23.31 -23.18
CA LEU A 12 -33.50 24.09 -24.36
C LEU A 12 -32.84 25.45 -24.01
N ILE A 13 -32.51 25.68 -22.74
CA ILE A 13 -31.90 26.95 -22.26
C ILE A 13 -30.48 26.73 -21.70
N PHE A 14 -30.04 25.47 -21.51
CA PHE A 14 -28.72 25.13 -20.97
C PHE A 14 -27.68 24.66 -22.01
N ILE A 15 -27.92 24.90 -23.30
CA ILE A 15 -26.97 24.58 -24.39
C ILE A 15 -26.78 25.83 -25.27
N LEU A 16 -26.03 26.83 -24.76
CA LEU A 16 -25.47 27.96 -25.52
C LEU A 16 -24.56 28.87 -24.65
N ALA A 17 -23.52 28.30 -24.01
CA ALA A 17 -22.66 29.06 -23.07
C ALA A 17 -21.19 28.60 -22.99
N SER A 18 -20.58 28.15 -24.11
CA SER A 18 -19.17 27.72 -24.11
C SER A 18 -18.51 27.73 -25.49
N LEU A 19 -18.14 28.91 -26.00
CA LEU A 19 -17.12 29.07 -27.06
C LEU A 19 -16.69 30.56 -27.20
N ALA A 20 -15.40 30.77 -27.51
CA ALA A 20 -14.69 32.07 -27.54
C ALA A 20 -14.58 32.77 -26.16
N SER A 21 -13.50 33.53 -25.85
CA SER A 21 -12.49 34.11 -26.73
C SER A 21 -11.06 34.06 -26.14
N CYS A 22 -10.05 33.82 -26.98
CA CYS A 22 -8.66 34.13 -26.64
C CYS A 22 -8.36 35.61 -26.88
N VAL A 23 -7.72 36.30 -25.92
CA VAL A 23 -7.16 37.65 -26.11
C VAL A 23 -5.77 37.72 -25.45
N ARG A 24 -4.79 38.27 -26.18
CA ARG A 24 -3.40 38.53 -25.72
C ARG A 24 -3.24 39.98 -25.20
N TYR A 25 -2.01 40.30 -24.77
CA TYR A 25 -1.37 41.63 -24.60
C TYR A 25 -1.20 42.11 -23.15
N PRO A 26 -0.17 42.93 -22.84
CA PRO A 26 1.15 43.05 -23.48
C PRO A 26 2.33 43.04 -22.48
N ILE A 27 3.56 43.05 -23.01
CA ILE A 27 4.81 43.31 -22.27
C ILE A 27 4.94 44.82 -21.94
N PRO A 28 5.50 45.19 -20.77
CA PRO A 28 6.38 46.33 -20.63
C PRO A 28 7.82 45.89 -20.30
N VAL A 29 8.81 46.55 -20.92
CA VAL A 29 10.24 46.34 -20.63
C VAL A 29 10.76 47.51 -19.78
N THR A 30 11.38 47.21 -18.64
CA THR A 30 12.34 48.12 -17.99
C THR A 30 13.51 47.33 -17.41
N SER A 31 14.70 47.59 -17.93
CA SER A 31 15.98 47.23 -17.31
C SER A 31 16.29 48.16 -16.12
N VAL A 32 17.16 47.72 -15.21
CA VAL A 32 18.45 48.40 -14.85
C VAL A 32 19.26 47.49 -13.89
N THR A 33 20.57 47.70 -13.84
CA THR A 33 21.59 47.04 -12.99
C THR A 33 21.36 47.34 -11.48
N GLU A 34 22.02 46.74 -10.48
CA GLU A 34 23.48 46.53 -10.32
C GLU A 34 23.87 45.57 -9.16
N THR A 35 25.14 45.59 -8.74
CA THR A 35 25.84 44.56 -7.93
C THR A 35 25.71 44.65 -6.39
N PRO A 36 26.07 43.58 -5.62
CA PRO A 36 25.91 43.49 -4.16
C PRO A 36 27.16 43.90 -3.35
N ALA A 37 26.99 44.13 -2.03
CA ALA A 37 28.07 44.19 -1.03
C ALA A 37 27.58 43.86 0.40
N ALA A 38 28.48 43.45 1.29
CA ALA A 38 28.21 42.91 2.63
C ALA A 38 28.64 43.84 3.80
N GLY A 39 28.29 43.46 5.04
CA GLY A 39 28.71 44.08 6.32
C GLY A 39 27.60 43.95 7.38
N VAL A 40 27.64 43.13 8.44
CA VAL A 40 28.66 42.70 9.42
C VAL A 40 28.95 43.73 10.53
N SER A 41 28.24 43.59 11.66
CA SER A 41 28.60 43.87 13.08
C SER A 41 27.29 43.92 13.90
N GLU A 42 27.09 43.18 15.01
CA GLU A 42 27.77 43.21 16.32
C GLU A 42 27.52 44.52 17.13
N THR A 43 27.16 44.54 18.43
CA THR A 43 26.70 43.50 19.41
C THR A 43 25.69 44.17 20.45
N PRO A 44 25.62 43.96 21.81
CA PRO A 44 24.30 43.67 22.46
C PRO A 44 23.99 44.33 23.85
N VAL A 45 23.02 43.75 24.57
CA VAL A 45 22.77 43.70 26.06
C VAL A 45 21.99 44.84 26.77
N ALA A 46 21.20 44.40 27.77
CA ALA A 46 20.83 45.04 29.06
C ALA A 46 19.57 45.93 29.15
N SER A 47 18.78 45.94 30.25
CA SER A 47 18.56 44.99 31.38
C SER A 47 17.45 45.49 32.34
N MET A 48 16.93 44.62 33.26
CA MET A 48 16.19 44.96 34.51
C MET A 48 14.78 45.60 34.36
N SER A 49 13.96 45.85 35.42
CA SER A 49 13.38 45.00 36.52
C SER A 49 12.32 45.86 37.32
N GLU A 50 11.58 45.48 38.39
CA GLU A 50 11.48 44.28 39.26
C GLU A 50 10.17 44.21 40.10
N THR A 51 9.45 43.06 40.09
CA THR A 51 8.59 42.50 41.19
C THR A 51 7.42 43.36 41.80
N PRO A 52 6.76 43.04 42.96
CA PRO A 52 5.53 42.19 42.99
C PRO A 52 4.37 42.63 43.94
N SER A 53 3.39 41.73 44.17
CA SER A 53 2.33 41.69 45.23
C SER A 53 1.03 42.49 44.96
N ALA A 54 -0.14 42.25 45.58
CA ALA A 54 -0.53 41.31 46.67
C ALA A 54 -2.00 40.77 46.52
N SER A 55 -2.48 39.97 47.50
CA SER A 55 -3.76 39.21 47.52
C SER A 55 -4.83 39.75 48.49
N VAL A 56 -6.14 39.49 48.23
CA VAL A 56 -7.25 39.42 49.24
C VAL A 56 -8.35 38.43 48.77
N THR A 57 -9.14 37.87 49.70
CA THR A 57 -10.20 36.84 49.54
C THR A 57 -11.62 37.32 49.94
N GLU A 58 -12.67 36.56 49.55
CA GLU A 58 -13.87 36.14 50.34
C GLU A 58 -15.24 36.09 49.59
N THR A 59 -15.76 34.86 49.43
CA THR A 59 -17.08 34.25 49.81
C THR A 59 -18.47 35.00 49.81
N PRO A 60 -19.63 34.27 49.79
CA PRO A 60 -20.88 34.73 49.12
C PRO A 60 -22.19 34.72 49.96
N ALA A 61 -23.35 35.06 49.37
CA ALA A 61 -24.69 34.67 49.87
C ALA A 61 -25.86 34.69 48.83
N THR A 62 -26.61 33.57 48.78
CA THR A 62 -28.09 33.34 48.62
C THR A 62 -29.06 34.35 47.96
N GLY A 63 -30.07 33.82 47.23
CA GLY A 63 -31.40 34.45 47.05
C GLY A 63 -32.29 33.83 45.94
N GLU A 64 -33.43 33.25 46.30
CA GLU A 64 -34.49 32.77 45.39
C GLU A 64 -35.74 33.68 45.45
N ASP A 65 -36.51 33.81 44.36
CA ASP A 65 -37.97 33.56 44.34
C ASP A 65 -38.53 33.45 42.89
N VAL A 66 -39.83 33.17 42.73
CA VAL A 66 -40.42 32.54 41.53
C VAL A 66 -41.67 33.30 41.00
N LEU A 67 -41.89 33.32 39.66
CA LEU A 67 -43.15 32.98 38.94
C LEU A 67 -43.42 33.75 37.63
N THR A 68 -43.73 32.98 36.56
CA THR A 68 -44.50 33.34 35.34
C THR A 68 -43.99 34.47 34.40
N GLY A 69 -44.13 34.39 33.07
CA GLY A 69 -44.60 33.29 32.21
C GLY A 69 -44.73 33.71 30.74
N PHE A 70 -44.63 32.76 29.81
CA PHE A 70 -44.88 32.88 28.35
C PHE A 70 -44.12 33.99 27.58
N PHE A 71 -42.93 33.67 27.05
CA PHE A 71 -42.64 33.68 25.59
C PHE A 71 -41.20 33.18 25.34
N ASN A 72 -41.03 31.92 24.94
CA ASN A 72 -39.71 31.35 24.62
C ASN A 72 -39.45 31.37 23.11
N THR A 73 -38.50 32.20 22.66
CA THR A 73 -37.72 31.94 21.45
C THR A 73 -36.31 32.48 21.71
N PHE A 74 -35.29 31.62 21.62
CA PHE A 74 -34.00 31.86 22.27
C PHE A 74 -33.03 32.71 21.44
N LEU A 75 -32.45 33.73 22.09
CA LEU A 75 -31.09 34.21 21.83
C LEU A 75 -30.40 34.63 23.16
N PRO A 76 -29.45 33.84 23.65
CA PRO A 76 -28.38 34.29 24.54
C PRO A 76 -27.02 34.09 23.84
N MET A 77 -26.23 35.13 23.58
CA MET A 77 -25.31 35.74 24.55
C MET A 77 -24.50 34.70 25.34
N VAL A 78 -23.22 34.58 24.97
CA VAL A 78 -22.25 33.64 25.57
C VAL A 78 -22.03 33.99 27.05
N LYS A 79 -22.47 33.12 27.96
CA LYS A 79 -21.91 33.08 29.32
C LYS A 79 -20.55 32.41 29.25
N ARG A 80 -19.52 33.10 29.76
CA ARG A 80 -18.16 32.57 29.90
C ARG A 80 -18.17 31.44 30.94
N SER A 81 -18.26 30.19 30.48
CA SER A 81 -18.08 29.01 31.33
C SER A 81 -16.66 28.98 31.86
N VAL A 82 -16.51 28.76 33.17
CA VAL A 82 -15.23 28.31 33.72
C VAL A 82 -14.98 26.91 33.17
N PHE A 83 -13.83 26.70 32.52
CA PHE A 83 -13.40 25.38 32.10
C PHE A 83 -13.12 24.52 33.33
N VAL A 84 -14.13 23.78 33.78
CA VAL A 84 -13.90 22.53 34.51
C VAL A 84 -13.36 21.56 33.46
N SER A 85 -12.11 21.13 33.60
CA SER A 85 -11.49 20.18 32.67
C SER A 85 -12.38 18.94 32.55
N PRO A 86 -12.87 18.58 31.34
CA PRO A 86 -13.34 17.23 31.13
C PRO A 86 -12.11 16.34 31.20
N THR A 87 -11.92 15.64 32.32
CA THR A 87 -11.27 14.33 32.26
C THR A 87 -12.08 13.52 31.24
N PRO A 88 -11.53 13.13 30.09
CA PRO A 88 -12.28 12.34 29.12
C PRO A 88 -12.80 11.10 29.84
N GLU A 89 -14.11 10.82 29.75
CA GLU A 89 -14.61 9.55 30.27
C GLU A 89 -13.95 8.43 29.46
N ILE A 90 -13.01 7.76 30.14
CA ILE A 90 -12.26 6.62 29.61
C ILE A 90 -13.29 5.63 29.04
N PRO A 91 -13.26 5.33 27.73
CA PRO A 91 -14.29 4.50 27.13
C PRO A 91 -14.39 3.15 27.85
N PRO A 92 -15.61 2.67 28.17
CA PRO A 92 -15.77 1.35 28.76
C PRO A 92 -15.18 0.30 27.82
N LEU A 93 -14.29 -0.55 28.36
CA LEU A 93 -13.60 -1.57 27.58
C LEU A 93 -14.59 -2.48 26.83
N PRO A 94 -14.20 -3.04 25.68
CA PRO A 94 -14.91 -4.19 25.12
C PRO A 94 -15.07 -5.29 26.17
N PRO A 95 -16.23 -5.95 26.27
CA PRO A 95 -16.43 -7.05 27.19
C PRO A 95 -15.34 -8.14 27.01
N PRO A 96 -14.77 -8.68 28.10
CA PRO A 96 -13.82 -9.78 28.04
C PRO A 96 -14.28 -10.94 27.15
N GLY A 97 -13.50 -11.24 26.12
CA GLY A 97 -13.57 -12.53 25.43
C GLY A 97 -13.16 -13.67 26.37
N ASN A 98 -13.61 -14.88 26.06
CA ASN A 98 -13.38 -16.13 26.82
C ASN A 98 -11.93 -16.68 26.71
N GLY A 99 -10.94 -15.80 26.55
CA GLY A 99 -9.55 -16.14 26.17
C GLY A 99 -9.33 -16.26 24.66
N ASP A 100 -10.37 -16.61 23.89
CA ASP A 100 -10.28 -16.76 22.44
C ASP A 100 -9.90 -15.46 21.71
N TRP A 101 -9.12 -15.62 20.63
CA TRP A 101 -8.78 -14.60 19.64
C TRP A 101 -9.46 -14.94 18.31
N THR A 102 -10.79 -14.84 18.29
CA THR A 102 -11.64 -15.42 17.22
C THR A 102 -11.61 -14.69 15.88
N THR A 103 -11.20 -13.42 15.87
CA THR A 103 -11.15 -12.56 14.68
C THR A 103 -9.94 -11.64 14.74
N VAL A 104 -9.60 -10.98 13.64
CA VAL A 104 -8.48 -10.03 13.65
C VAL A 104 -8.73 -8.88 14.62
N ALA A 105 -7.67 -8.46 15.30
CA ALA A 105 -7.72 -7.54 16.44
C ALA A 105 -8.69 -7.98 17.57
N ALA A 106 -8.81 -9.29 17.80
CA ALA A 106 -9.58 -9.99 18.84
C ALA A 106 -11.10 -9.87 18.80
N ASN A 107 -11.65 -8.73 18.37
CA ASN A 107 -13.07 -8.39 18.53
C ASN A 107 -13.62 -7.54 17.35
N PRO A 108 -14.96 -7.42 17.20
CA PRO A 108 -15.58 -6.62 16.13
C PRO A 108 -15.20 -5.13 16.14
N GLN A 109 -14.89 -4.58 17.32
CA GLN A 109 -14.41 -3.21 17.53
C GLN A 109 -12.94 -3.01 17.11
N ARG A 110 -12.22 -4.11 16.82
CA ARG A 110 -10.83 -4.17 16.38
C ARG A 110 -9.83 -3.54 17.36
N THR A 111 -10.11 -3.59 18.67
CA THR A 111 -9.24 -2.95 19.68
C THR A 111 -7.87 -3.62 19.87
N SER A 112 -7.64 -4.79 19.25
CA SER A 112 -6.41 -5.58 19.37
C SER A 112 -6.11 -6.03 20.80
N TRP A 113 -7.15 -6.26 21.61
CA TRP A 113 -7.05 -6.60 23.02
C TRP A 113 -7.94 -7.79 23.39
N SER A 114 -7.41 -8.72 24.18
CA SER A 114 -8.19 -9.74 24.91
C SER A 114 -7.93 -9.66 26.41
N ALA A 115 -8.75 -10.32 27.23
CA ALA A 115 -8.61 -10.32 28.68
C ALA A 115 -7.52 -11.27 29.22
N GLU A 116 -6.84 -12.04 28.37
CA GLU A 116 -5.87 -13.04 28.82
C GLU A 116 -4.47 -12.43 29.02
N ASP A 117 -4.08 -12.20 30.27
CA ASP A 117 -2.78 -11.63 30.64
C ASP A 117 -1.72 -12.72 30.88
N ILE A 118 -0.76 -12.83 29.96
CA ILE A 118 0.35 -13.78 30.02
C ILE A 118 1.65 -13.03 30.29
N ARG A 119 2.30 -13.38 31.40
CA ARG A 119 3.56 -12.76 31.86
C ARG A 119 4.54 -13.83 32.32
N GLY A 120 5.84 -13.51 32.28
CA GLY A 120 6.86 -14.24 33.04
C GLY A 120 8.23 -14.29 32.39
N ASN A 121 9.27 -14.22 33.23
CA ASN A 121 10.67 -14.19 32.82
C ASN A 121 11.17 -15.54 32.25
N ASN A 122 10.36 -16.59 32.34
CA ASN A 122 10.65 -17.96 31.91
C ASN A 122 9.92 -18.35 30.61
N LEU A 123 9.25 -17.41 29.95
CA LEU A 123 8.59 -17.63 28.66
C LEU A 123 9.64 -18.04 27.61
N LYS A 124 9.44 -19.22 27.02
CA LYS A 124 10.34 -19.85 26.05
C LYS A 124 9.52 -20.57 24.98
N VAL A 125 10.15 -20.91 23.87
CA VAL A 125 9.50 -21.60 22.75
C VAL A 125 9.00 -22.99 23.19
N ALA A 126 7.68 -23.11 23.31
CA ALA A 126 6.98 -24.32 23.73
C ALA A 126 6.91 -25.34 22.59
N TRP A 127 6.56 -24.84 21.39
CA TRP A 127 6.68 -25.52 20.10
C TRP A 127 6.84 -24.50 18.96
N TYR A 128 7.33 -24.96 17.81
CA TYR A 128 7.34 -24.19 16.57
C TYR A 128 7.09 -25.10 15.36
N ARG A 129 6.51 -24.56 14.29
CA ARG A 129 6.15 -25.31 13.08
C ARG A 129 6.41 -24.53 11.79
N PRO A 130 7.36 -24.96 10.95
CA PRO A 130 7.51 -24.48 9.59
C PRO A 130 6.36 -24.94 8.68
N ILE A 131 5.97 -24.08 7.73
CA ILE A 131 5.01 -24.34 6.66
C ILE A 131 5.67 -23.95 5.34
N GLU A 132 5.52 -24.77 4.30
CA GLU A 132 6.14 -24.53 2.98
C GLU A 132 5.35 -23.49 2.18
N ALA A 133 4.01 -23.53 2.27
CA ALA A 133 3.16 -22.50 1.69
C ALA A 133 3.42 -21.15 2.36
N TYR A 134 3.66 -20.10 1.56
CA TYR A 134 3.92 -18.77 2.07
C TYR A 134 2.76 -18.21 2.91
N ILE A 135 3.09 -17.59 4.04
CA ILE A 135 2.14 -16.93 4.94
C ILE A 135 2.19 -15.42 4.70
N SER A 136 1.08 -14.84 4.26
CA SER A 136 0.97 -13.40 4.04
C SER A 136 1.18 -12.61 5.33
N GLN A 137 1.90 -11.49 5.24
CA GLN A 137 2.13 -10.58 6.36
C GLN A 137 0.87 -9.82 6.83
N ASN A 138 -0.27 -9.99 6.15
CA ASN A 138 -1.57 -9.54 6.61
C ASN A 138 -2.36 -10.64 7.38
N VAL A 139 -1.78 -11.84 7.56
CA VAL A 139 -2.43 -12.97 8.25
C VAL A 139 -2.05 -12.98 9.72
N GLN A 140 -2.80 -12.22 10.53
CA GLN A 140 -2.83 -12.44 11.97
C GLN A 140 -3.32 -13.87 12.28
N LEU A 141 -2.69 -14.53 13.25
CA LEU A 141 -3.16 -15.83 13.74
C LEU A 141 -4.50 -15.69 14.45
N ILE A 142 -5.38 -16.67 14.26
CA ILE A 142 -6.71 -16.74 14.89
C ILE A 142 -6.72 -17.95 15.82
N ALA A 143 -7.22 -17.79 17.04
CA ALA A 143 -7.17 -18.82 18.08
C ALA A 143 -8.53 -19.02 18.75
N SER A 144 -9.09 -20.22 18.66
CA SER A 144 -10.38 -20.59 19.26
C SER A 144 -10.55 -22.11 19.24
N ASN A 145 -11.45 -22.66 20.07
CA ASN A 145 -11.78 -24.09 20.10
C ASN A 145 -10.58 -25.05 20.32
N GLY A 146 -9.51 -24.57 20.96
CA GLY A 146 -8.24 -25.31 21.17
C GLY A 146 -7.29 -25.31 19.96
N LEU A 147 -7.62 -24.58 18.90
CA LEU A 147 -6.91 -24.56 17.62
C LEU A 147 -6.35 -23.17 17.28
N ILE A 148 -5.27 -23.16 16.51
CA ILE A 148 -4.67 -22.00 15.84
C ILE A 148 -4.92 -22.15 14.33
N TYR A 149 -5.56 -21.16 13.72
CA TYR A 149 -5.87 -21.12 12.29
C TYR A 149 -4.93 -20.15 11.57
N VAL A 150 -4.37 -20.57 10.44
CA VAL A 150 -3.47 -19.75 9.61
C VAL A 150 -3.77 -19.90 8.11
N ALA A 151 -4.01 -18.76 7.46
CA ALA A 151 -4.23 -18.63 6.03
C ALA A 151 -2.89 -18.51 5.27
N THR A 152 -2.82 -19.09 4.07
CA THR A 152 -1.59 -19.19 3.28
C THR A 152 -1.84 -19.08 1.77
N ALA A 153 -0.75 -18.97 1.02
CA ALA A 153 -0.64 -19.09 -0.43
C ALA A 153 -1.29 -20.33 -1.08
N ARG A 154 -1.65 -21.36 -0.30
CA ARG A 154 -2.20 -22.64 -0.80
C ARG A 154 -3.45 -23.10 -0.03
N GLY A 155 -4.02 -22.23 0.81
CA GLY A 155 -5.21 -22.53 1.61
C GLY A 155 -5.03 -22.27 3.11
N LEU A 156 -5.91 -22.85 3.91
CA LEU A 156 -6.03 -22.65 5.35
C LEU A 156 -5.56 -23.90 6.12
N TYR A 157 -4.82 -23.72 7.19
CA TYR A 157 -4.39 -24.78 8.11
C TYR A 157 -4.98 -24.56 9.50
N ALA A 158 -5.36 -25.65 10.18
CA ALA A 158 -5.69 -25.65 11.60
C ALA A 158 -4.73 -26.53 12.39
N LEU A 159 -4.11 -25.94 13.41
CA LEU A 159 -3.12 -26.58 14.28
C LEU A 159 -3.66 -26.67 15.71
N GLN A 160 -3.34 -27.74 16.46
CA GLN A 160 -3.59 -27.78 17.90
C GLN A 160 -2.76 -26.70 18.61
N ALA A 161 -3.39 -25.85 19.41
CA ALA A 161 -2.69 -24.82 20.18
C ALA A 161 -1.66 -25.43 21.17
N GLU A 162 -1.99 -26.59 21.76
CA GLU A 162 -1.12 -27.27 22.72
C GLU A 162 0.16 -27.87 22.09
N THR A 163 0.08 -28.49 20.91
CA THR A 163 1.19 -29.30 20.36
C THR A 163 1.75 -28.77 19.04
N GLY A 164 1.03 -27.86 18.39
CA GLY A 164 1.26 -27.45 17.01
C GLY A 164 0.86 -28.49 15.96
N GLN A 165 0.34 -29.66 16.33
CA GLN A 165 -0.03 -30.73 15.39
C GLN A 165 -1.12 -30.28 14.41
N GLU A 166 -1.07 -30.77 13.16
CA GLU A 166 -2.09 -30.44 12.16
C GLU A 166 -3.34 -31.27 12.46
N VAL A 167 -4.49 -30.61 12.57
CA VAL A 167 -5.79 -31.26 12.73
C VAL A 167 -6.47 -31.41 11.37
N TRP A 168 -6.46 -30.33 10.58
CA TRP A 168 -6.99 -30.30 9.23
C TRP A 168 -6.33 -29.22 8.38
N ARG A 169 -6.49 -29.32 7.06
CA ARG A 169 -6.19 -28.28 6.08
C ARG A 169 -7.32 -28.18 5.04
N PHE A 170 -7.54 -26.98 4.52
CA PHE A 170 -8.50 -26.69 3.44
C PHE A 170 -7.75 -25.98 2.31
N ASN A 171 -7.53 -26.67 1.19
CA ASN A 171 -6.75 -26.14 0.06
C ASN A 171 -7.62 -25.20 -0.80
N THR A 172 -7.07 -24.06 -1.21
CA THR A 172 -7.72 -23.11 -2.13
C THR A 172 -7.02 -23.07 -3.48
N GLU A 173 -7.68 -22.52 -4.49
CA GLU A 173 -7.15 -22.44 -5.86
C GLU A 173 -6.08 -21.35 -5.99
N LEU A 174 -6.31 -20.22 -5.33
CA LEU A 174 -5.42 -19.07 -5.22
C LEU A 174 -5.21 -18.72 -3.73
N PRO A 175 -4.26 -17.84 -3.38
CA PRO A 175 -3.96 -17.56 -1.98
C PRO A 175 -5.15 -17.09 -1.16
N LEU A 176 -5.10 -17.47 0.11
CA LEU A 176 -5.71 -16.69 1.18
C LEU A 176 -4.69 -15.62 1.61
N GLY A 177 -5.01 -14.35 1.40
CA GLY A 177 -4.13 -13.22 1.74
C GLY A 177 -4.31 -12.68 3.15
N ASN A 178 -5.41 -13.05 3.81
CA ASN A 178 -5.90 -12.46 5.05
C ASN A 178 -6.38 -13.57 5.99
N SER A 179 -6.49 -13.25 7.28
CA SER A 179 -6.95 -14.16 8.34
C SER A 179 -8.41 -14.59 8.18
N PRO A 180 -8.76 -15.77 8.76
CA PRO A 180 -10.14 -16.16 8.92
C PRO A 180 -10.85 -15.39 10.05
N THR A 181 -12.11 -15.76 10.34
CA THR A 181 -12.82 -15.40 11.57
C THR A 181 -13.72 -16.54 12.01
N VAL A 182 -13.70 -16.87 13.29
CA VAL A 182 -14.46 -17.97 13.91
C VAL A 182 -15.63 -17.41 14.72
N VAL A 183 -16.81 -18.02 14.61
CA VAL A 183 -17.96 -17.77 15.48
C VAL A 183 -18.61 -19.11 15.82
N GLY A 184 -18.42 -19.56 17.07
CA GLY A 184 -18.75 -20.92 17.49
C GLY A 184 -17.96 -21.95 16.70
N ASP A 185 -18.63 -22.98 16.19
CA ASP A 185 -18.02 -24.06 15.40
C ASP A 185 -17.85 -23.70 13.91
N VAL A 186 -18.01 -22.44 13.50
CA VAL A 186 -17.94 -22.01 12.09
C VAL A 186 -16.83 -21.01 11.86
N LEU A 187 -16.00 -21.28 10.87
CA LEU A 187 -14.91 -20.44 10.39
C LEU A 187 -15.26 -19.83 9.03
N TYR A 188 -14.96 -18.55 8.83
CA TYR A 188 -15.15 -17.82 7.57
C TYR A 188 -13.82 -17.27 7.05
N VAL A 189 -13.57 -17.34 5.74
CA VAL A 189 -12.37 -16.75 5.12
C VAL A 189 -12.58 -16.35 3.65
N GLY A 190 -12.08 -15.19 3.25
CA GLY A 190 -12.10 -14.71 1.85
C GLY A 190 -10.79 -15.00 1.12
N GLY A 191 -10.89 -15.51 -0.10
CA GLY A 191 -9.74 -15.84 -0.97
C GLY A 191 -9.56 -14.91 -2.16
N LEU A 192 -8.40 -15.01 -2.81
CA LEU A 192 -8.13 -14.35 -4.09
C LEU A 192 -8.72 -15.11 -5.29
N ASP A 193 -9.33 -16.27 -5.08
CA ASP A 193 -10.16 -17.00 -6.04
C ASP A 193 -11.62 -16.49 -6.08
N HIS A 194 -11.83 -15.25 -5.65
CA HIS A 194 -13.09 -14.48 -5.64
C HIS A 194 -14.19 -15.08 -4.74
N LYS A 195 -13.82 -16.02 -3.86
CA LYS A 195 -14.75 -16.81 -3.02
C LYS A 195 -14.65 -16.40 -1.55
N LEU A 196 -15.80 -16.31 -0.89
CA LEU A 196 -15.91 -16.35 0.57
C LEU A 196 -16.31 -17.78 0.97
N TYR A 197 -15.49 -18.41 1.79
CA TYR A 197 -15.73 -19.75 2.31
C TYR A 197 -16.31 -19.71 3.74
N ALA A 198 -17.23 -20.61 4.03
CA ALA A 198 -17.64 -20.97 5.38
C ALA A 198 -17.34 -22.45 5.62
N LEU A 199 -16.53 -22.74 6.63
CA LEU A 199 -16.05 -24.07 7.00
C LEU A 199 -16.49 -24.42 8.42
N ASP A 200 -16.59 -25.72 8.72
CA ASP A 200 -16.56 -26.23 10.08
C ASP A 200 -15.19 -25.97 10.70
N ALA A 201 -15.15 -25.31 11.85
CA ALA A 201 -13.91 -24.88 12.50
C ALA A 201 -13.12 -26.03 13.15
N LEU A 202 -13.75 -27.18 13.42
CA LEU A 202 -13.16 -28.32 14.12
C LEU A 202 -12.57 -29.36 13.16
N ASN A 203 -13.12 -29.49 11.95
CA ASN A 203 -12.67 -30.48 10.95
C ASN A 203 -12.38 -29.91 9.55
N GLY A 204 -12.67 -28.63 9.28
CA GLY A 204 -12.35 -27.98 8.00
C GLY A 204 -13.29 -28.31 6.83
N HIS A 205 -14.38 -29.05 7.06
CA HIS A 205 -15.35 -29.35 6.01
C HIS A 205 -16.04 -28.08 5.49
N LEU A 206 -16.20 -27.98 4.17
CA LEU A 206 -16.93 -26.90 3.51
C LEU A 206 -18.43 -26.97 3.83
N LEU A 207 -18.96 -25.91 4.46
CA LEU A 207 -20.39 -25.76 4.74
C LEU A 207 -21.10 -25.03 3.58
N TRP A 208 -20.50 -23.93 3.10
CA TRP A 208 -20.93 -23.22 1.90
C TRP A 208 -19.82 -22.29 1.36
N SER A 209 -19.98 -21.82 0.12
CA SER A 209 -19.18 -20.73 -0.45
C SER A 209 -20.05 -19.70 -1.14
N PHE A 210 -19.63 -18.43 -1.13
CA PHE A 210 -20.23 -17.33 -1.87
C PHE A 210 -19.26 -16.85 -2.96
N ASN A 211 -19.73 -16.89 -4.21
CA ASN A 211 -18.91 -16.71 -5.41
C ASN A 211 -19.39 -15.50 -6.24
N GLY A 212 -19.99 -14.49 -5.58
CA GLY A 212 -20.66 -13.34 -6.24
C GLY A 212 -19.89 -12.02 -6.22
N ALA A 213 -18.58 -12.07 -5.90
CA ALA A 213 -17.67 -10.94 -6.10
C ALA A 213 -17.02 -11.01 -7.49
N ALA A 214 -16.67 -9.86 -8.05
CA ALA A 214 -15.98 -9.80 -9.36
C ALA A 214 -14.46 -9.94 -9.26
N ALA A 215 -13.91 -9.90 -8.03
CA ALA A 215 -12.49 -9.71 -7.73
C ALA A 215 -12.07 -10.42 -6.43
N GLY A 216 -10.76 -10.44 -6.14
CA GLY A 216 -10.19 -11.05 -4.94
C GLY A 216 -10.58 -10.34 -3.63
N TYR A 217 -10.58 -11.09 -2.52
CA TYR A 217 -10.74 -10.51 -1.17
C TYR A 217 -9.40 -10.17 -0.53
N SER A 218 -9.20 -8.88 -0.23
CA SER A 218 -8.06 -8.35 0.55
C SER A 218 -8.45 -7.92 1.97
N THR A 219 -9.63 -8.33 2.45
CA THR A 219 -10.11 -8.01 3.80
C THR A 219 -10.39 -9.27 4.61
N ASN A 220 -10.27 -9.16 5.93
CA ASN A 220 -10.67 -10.22 6.85
C ASN A 220 -12.19 -10.16 7.07
N PRO A 221 -12.90 -11.29 7.21
CA PRO A 221 -14.33 -11.26 7.50
C PRO A 221 -14.66 -10.57 8.84
N LEU A 222 -15.85 -9.98 8.91
CA LEU A 222 -16.45 -9.39 10.11
C LEU A 222 -17.81 -10.05 10.33
N VAL A 223 -17.92 -10.93 11.32
CA VAL A 223 -19.12 -11.75 11.53
C VAL A 223 -19.90 -11.20 12.71
N VAL A 224 -21.04 -10.55 12.42
CA VAL A 224 -21.90 -9.87 13.40
C VAL A 224 -23.37 -10.01 12.98
N GLU A 225 -24.32 -9.94 13.92
CA GLU A 225 -25.77 -9.92 13.62
C GLU A 225 -26.29 -11.03 12.67
N ASN A 226 -25.67 -12.21 12.70
CA ASN A 226 -25.95 -13.35 11.81
C ASN A 226 -25.61 -13.10 10.32
N GLN A 227 -24.63 -12.25 10.03
CA GLN A 227 -24.12 -11.96 8.70
C GLN A 227 -22.59 -11.83 8.69
N VAL A 228 -22.00 -12.09 7.52
CA VAL A 228 -20.58 -11.92 7.23
C VAL A 228 -20.43 -10.64 6.40
N LEU A 229 -19.80 -9.64 6.98
CA LEU A 229 -19.51 -8.34 6.38
C LEU A 229 -18.05 -8.33 5.91
N LEU A 230 -17.78 -7.89 4.67
CA LEU A 230 -16.42 -7.81 4.13
C LEU A 230 -16.32 -6.88 2.90
N GLY A 231 -15.15 -6.26 2.74
CA GLY A 231 -14.79 -5.46 1.57
C GLY A 231 -14.13 -6.30 0.49
N ASN A 232 -14.34 -5.95 -0.78
CA ASN A 232 -13.75 -6.63 -1.93
C ASN A 232 -12.99 -5.65 -2.86
N ARG A 233 -12.04 -6.18 -3.64
CA ARG A 233 -11.26 -5.35 -4.58
C ARG A 233 -12.11 -4.74 -5.70
N ASP A 234 -13.27 -5.31 -6.05
CA ASP A 234 -14.23 -4.74 -7.00
C ASP A 234 -14.91 -3.44 -6.51
N GLY A 235 -14.62 -3.03 -5.28
CA GLY A 235 -15.14 -1.84 -4.64
C GLY A 235 -16.56 -2.00 -4.13
N TYR A 236 -17.08 -3.22 -4.01
CA TYR A 236 -18.30 -3.47 -3.25
C TYR A 236 -17.97 -3.90 -1.81
N PHE A 237 -18.70 -3.31 -0.86
CA PHE A 237 -18.81 -3.84 0.49
C PHE A 237 -19.99 -4.82 0.53
N TYR A 238 -19.73 -6.07 0.89
CA TYR A 238 -20.69 -7.16 0.84
C TYR A 238 -21.21 -7.54 2.23
N ALA A 239 -22.48 -7.95 2.30
CA ALA A 239 -23.06 -8.63 3.43
C ALA A 239 -23.68 -9.96 2.99
N ILE A 240 -23.17 -11.06 3.53
CA ILE A 240 -23.59 -12.44 3.20
C ILE A 240 -24.24 -13.07 4.43
N GLY A 241 -25.32 -13.85 4.28
CA GLY A 241 -25.95 -14.51 5.43
C GLY A 241 -25.00 -15.53 6.08
N ALA A 242 -24.86 -15.47 7.40
CA ALA A 242 -24.02 -16.41 8.14
C ALA A 242 -24.60 -17.84 8.12
N ASN A 243 -23.76 -18.83 8.45
CA ASN A 243 -24.19 -20.22 8.61
C ASN A 243 -25.30 -20.35 9.68
N GLY A 244 -26.25 -21.26 9.45
CA GLY A 244 -27.42 -21.44 10.33
C GLY A 244 -28.56 -20.44 10.10
N THR A 245 -28.40 -19.46 9.19
CA THR A 245 -29.48 -18.54 8.83
C THR A 245 -30.31 -19.03 7.65
N THR A 246 -31.54 -18.53 7.54
CA THR A 246 -32.44 -18.78 6.39
C THR A 246 -31.92 -18.23 5.06
N ARG A 247 -30.83 -17.45 5.07
CA ARG A 247 -30.16 -16.86 3.89
C ARG A 247 -28.66 -17.17 3.88
N GLN A 248 -28.23 -18.28 4.49
CA GLN A 248 -26.82 -18.64 4.60
C GLN A 248 -26.14 -18.71 3.21
N GLY A 249 -24.96 -18.10 3.08
CA GLY A 249 -24.23 -18.01 1.81
C GLY A 249 -24.85 -17.10 0.75
N GLN A 250 -26.01 -16.48 1.01
CA GLN A 250 -26.67 -15.56 0.08
C GLN A 250 -26.30 -14.11 0.38
N GLN A 251 -26.14 -13.29 -0.66
CA GLN A 251 -25.97 -11.85 -0.52
C GLN A 251 -27.25 -11.22 0.06
N LEU A 252 -27.13 -10.58 1.22
CA LEU A 252 -28.23 -9.88 1.89
C LEU A 252 -28.37 -8.46 1.33
N TRP A 253 -27.24 -7.77 1.17
CA TRP A 253 -27.09 -6.45 0.56
C TRP A 253 -25.64 -6.26 0.10
N LYS A 254 -25.40 -5.23 -0.72
CA LYS A 254 -24.05 -4.70 -0.99
C LYS A 254 -24.08 -3.20 -1.26
N TYR A 255 -22.98 -2.51 -0.95
CA TYR A 255 -22.77 -1.07 -1.15
C TYR A 255 -21.58 -0.85 -2.11
N LYS A 256 -21.58 0.21 -2.94
CA LYS A 256 -20.51 0.50 -3.92
C LYS A 256 -19.70 1.73 -3.49
N THR A 257 -18.38 1.60 -3.41
CA THR A 257 -17.39 2.69 -3.34
C THR A 257 -16.72 2.86 -4.71
N GLU A 258 -16.09 4.00 -4.98
CA GLU A 258 -15.48 4.23 -6.31
C GLU A 258 -14.19 3.41 -6.48
N GLY A 259 -13.42 3.24 -5.39
CA GLY A 259 -12.18 2.45 -5.34
C GLY A 259 -12.37 1.06 -4.73
N SER A 260 -11.29 0.27 -4.74
CA SER A 260 -11.24 -1.03 -4.06
C SER A 260 -11.42 -0.87 -2.54
N ILE A 261 -11.88 -1.92 -1.86
CA ILE A 261 -11.97 -1.96 -0.39
C ILE A 261 -10.96 -3.00 0.11
N GLU A 262 -9.83 -2.50 0.60
CA GLU A 262 -8.69 -3.31 1.06
C GLU A 262 -8.47 -3.17 2.59
N LEU A 263 -9.14 -2.21 3.24
CA LEU A 263 -9.20 -2.12 4.71
C LEU A 263 -10.28 -3.05 5.28
N THR A 264 -9.94 -3.84 6.29
CA THR A 264 -10.89 -4.69 7.03
C THR A 264 -11.82 -3.84 7.89
N ALA A 265 -13.11 -4.11 7.88
CA ALA A 265 -14.08 -3.32 8.65
C ALA A 265 -14.05 -3.59 10.17
N ALA A 266 -14.48 -2.57 10.92
CA ALA A 266 -14.86 -2.65 12.33
C ALA A 266 -16.37 -2.42 12.52
N TYR A 267 -16.93 -2.80 13.67
CA TYR A 267 -18.36 -2.69 13.96
C TYR A 267 -18.64 -2.23 15.39
N SER A 268 -19.68 -1.41 15.54
CA SER A 268 -20.36 -1.18 16.81
C SER A 268 -21.79 -0.69 16.58
N ASP A 269 -22.72 -1.04 17.47
CA ASP A 269 -24.03 -0.37 17.62
C ASP A 269 -24.90 -0.31 16.34
N GLY A 270 -24.92 -1.40 15.56
CA GLY A 270 -25.68 -1.49 14.30
C GLY A 270 -25.06 -0.69 13.13
N VAL A 271 -23.76 -0.36 13.24
CA VAL A 271 -23.00 0.39 12.23
C VAL A 271 -21.67 -0.31 11.96
N VAL A 272 -21.33 -0.49 10.68
CA VAL A 272 -20.05 -1.00 10.19
C VAL A 272 -19.23 0.13 9.58
N TYR A 273 -17.94 0.18 9.90
CA TYR A 273 -17.01 1.25 9.55
C TYR A 273 -15.81 0.68 8.77
N PHE A 274 -15.48 1.29 7.63
CA PHE A 274 -14.34 0.91 6.78
C PHE A 274 -13.87 2.12 5.95
N ALA A 275 -12.79 1.95 5.18
CA ALA A 275 -12.35 2.92 4.19
C ALA A 275 -12.09 2.24 2.84
N SER A 276 -12.14 3.01 1.76
CA SER A 276 -11.82 2.57 0.40
C SER A 276 -10.58 3.29 -0.12
N ASN A 277 -9.93 2.70 -1.11
CA ASN A 277 -8.86 3.35 -1.88
C ASN A 277 -9.36 4.53 -2.76
N ASP A 278 -10.66 4.88 -2.71
CA ASP A 278 -11.16 6.20 -3.14
C ASP A 278 -10.89 7.33 -2.13
N ASN A 279 -10.04 7.08 -1.11
CA ASN A 279 -9.63 8.03 -0.08
C ASN A 279 -10.73 8.52 0.87
N HIS A 280 -11.84 7.78 1.00
CA HIS A 280 -12.88 8.09 1.98
C HIS A 280 -13.12 6.95 2.98
N ALA A 281 -13.48 7.34 4.20
CA ALA A 281 -14.08 6.46 5.18
C ALA A 281 -15.61 6.44 5.03
N TYR A 282 -16.21 5.31 5.38
CA TYR A 282 -17.64 5.03 5.23
C TYR A 282 -18.19 4.40 6.50
N ALA A 283 -19.40 4.82 6.89
CA ALA A 283 -20.21 4.15 7.89
C ALA A 283 -21.54 3.70 7.28
N LEU A 284 -21.85 2.40 7.35
CA LEU A 284 -23.11 1.83 6.85
C LEU A 284 -23.92 1.20 7.99
N ARG A 285 -25.24 1.23 7.89
CA ARG A 285 -26.11 0.42 8.75
C ARG A 285 -25.94 -1.06 8.41
N SER A 286 -25.51 -1.84 9.39
CA SER A 286 -25.24 -3.27 9.21
C SER A 286 -26.47 -4.04 8.73
N ASN A 287 -27.67 -3.68 9.16
CA ASN A 287 -28.90 -4.41 8.86
C ASN A 287 -29.37 -4.31 7.38
N ASN A 288 -28.90 -3.33 6.60
CA ASN A 288 -29.39 -3.09 5.24
C ASN A 288 -28.40 -2.42 4.26
N GLY A 289 -27.19 -2.05 4.69
CA GLY A 289 -26.18 -1.39 3.86
C GLY A 289 -26.43 0.09 3.56
N SER A 290 -27.41 0.73 4.20
CA SER A 290 -27.68 2.15 4.00
C SER A 290 -26.59 3.04 4.60
N LEU A 291 -26.20 4.09 3.87
CA LEU A 291 -25.17 5.04 4.29
C LEU A 291 -25.62 5.82 5.53
N VAL A 292 -24.78 5.82 6.57
CA VAL A 292 -24.90 6.71 7.73
C VAL A 292 -24.13 8.00 7.46
N TRP A 293 -22.87 7.86 7.03
CA TRP A 293 -22.03 8.94 6.52
C TRP A 293 -20.94 8.40 5.60
N LYS A 294 -20.47 9.28 4.71
CA LYS A 294 -19.18 9.22 4.02
C LYS A 294 -18.35 10.38 4.57
N SER A 295 -17.05 10.20 4.81
CA SER A 295 -16.18 11.29 5.27
C SER A 295 -15.98 12.34 4.17
N GLU A 296 -15.31 13.44 4.51
CA GLU A 296 -14.59 14.23 3.50
C GLU A 296 -13.42 13.41 2.92
N LEU A 297 -12.77 13.94 1.87
CA LEU A 297 -11.57 13.32 1.28
C LEU A 297 -10.42 13.33 2.30
N LEU A 298 -9.87 12.14 2.59
CA LEU A 298 -8.82 11.96 3.60
C LEU A 298 -7.41 12.02 2.97
N PRO A 299 -6.37 12.41 3.72
CA PRO A 299 -4.99 12.35 3.26
C PRO A 299 -4.50 10.90 3.11
N GLY A 300 -3.38 10.73 2.38
CA GLY A 300 -2.66 9.45 2.23
C GLY A 300 -2.89 8.69 0.92
N ASP A 301 -2.01 7.74 0.56
CA ASP A 301 -2.18 6.89 -0.64
C ASP A 301 -3.06 5.66 -0.34
N GLY A 302 -4.34 5.92 -0.04
CA GLY A 302 -5.36 4.90 0.23
C GLY A 302 -5.26 4.22 1.60
N TYR A 303 -6.05 3.16 1.76
CA TYR A 303 -6.30 2.46 3.02
C TYR A 303 -6.21 0.94 2.80
N GLY A 304 -4.99 0.42 2.75
CA GLY A 304 -4.70 -0.95 2.29
C GLY A 304 -4.06 -1.92 3.30
N SER A 305 -3.95 -1.57 4.59
CA SER A 305 -3.40 -2.48 5.62
C SER A 305 -4.24 -2.47 6.89
N TYR A 306 -4.54 -3.66 7.41
CA TYR A 306 -5.28 -3.93 8.65
C TYR A 306 -6.72 -3.38 8.67
N TRP A 307 -7.07 -2.53 9.63
CA TRP A 307 -8.45 -2.21 10.04
C TRP A 307 -8.52 -0.84 10.74
N PRO A 308 -9.70 -0.18 10.80
CA PRO A 308 -9.94 0.90 11.74
C PRO A 308 -10.26 0.34 13.13
N VAL A 309 -10.18 1.20 14.15
CA VAL A 309 -10.36 0.83 15.57
C VAL A 309 -11.47 1.66 16.19
N ILE A 310 -12.43 1.04 16.87
CA ILE A 310 -13.49 1.75 17.61
C ILE A 310 -12.94 2.18 18.97
N TYR A 311 -13.04 3.48 19.28
CA TYR A 311 -12.56 4.07 20.52
C TYR A 311 -13.59 5.08 21.06
N GLY A 312 -14.41 4.65 22.03
CA GLY A 312 -15.52 5.46 22.52
C GLY A 312 -16.46 5.90 21.40
N ASP A 313 -16.70 7.20 21.28
CA ASP A 313 -17.51 7.79 20.20
C ASP A 313 -16.77 8.02 18.88
N TYR A 314 -15.56 7.49 18.75
CA TYR A 314 -14.69 7.66 17.58
C TYR A 314 -14.39 6.33 16.88
N VAL A 315 -14.04 6.45 15.60
CA VAL A 315 -13.43 5.39 14.80
C VAL A 315 -12.11 5.92 14.23
N VAL A 316 -11.03 5.20 14.49
CA VAL A 316 -9.65 5.62 14.21
C VAL A 316 -9.11 4.83 13.03
N PHE A 317 -8.53 5.53 12.05
CA PHE A 317 -7.91 4.94 10.86
C PHE A 317 -6.41 5.28 10.84
N SER A 318 -5.56 4.28 10.61
CA SER A 318 -4.18 4.53 10.16
C SER A 318 -4.20 4.84 8.67
N ALA A 319 -3.65 5.99 8.27
CA ALA A 319 -3.48 6.38 6.87
C ALA A 319 -2.08 6.01 6.38
N ALA A 320 -1.96 5.55 5.14
CA ALA A 320 -0.65 5.43 4.49
C ALA A 320 -0.10 6.83 4.15
N SER A 321 1.21 7.04 4.19
CA SER A 321 1.76 8.32 3.76
C SER A 321 1.52 8.58 2.26
N GLY A 322 1.01 9.78 1.95
CA GLY A 322 0.84 10.27 0.58
C GLY A 322 2.15 10.70 -0.10
N TYR A 323 3.28 10.71 0.61
CA TYR A 323 4.55 11.24 0.12
C TYR A 323 5.51 10.14 -0.38
N ARG A 324 6.11 10.36 -1.55
CA ARG A 324 7.12 9.48 -2.16
C ARG A 324 8.45 9.48 -1.41
N THR A 325 9.24 8.40 -1.60
CA THR A 325 10.71 8.26 -1.38
C THR A 325 11.63 8.76 -2.53
N GLY A 326 12.49 9.78 -2.39
CA GLY A 326 13.60 10.04 -3.33
C GLY A 326 13.22 10.64 -4.70
N LEU A 327 14.15 10.57 -5.67
CA LEU A 327 14.47 11.45 -6.84
C LEU A 327 13.39 12.13 -7.73
N ASN A 328 12.14 12.19 -7.27
CA ASN A 328 11.26 13.36 -7.32
C ASN A 328 10.39 13.51 -8.58
N PRO A 329 9.19 14.11 -8.45
CA PRO A 329 8.67 14.95 -7.34
C PRO A 329 8.29 14.20 -6.04
N GLY A 330 8.40 14.87 -4.88
CA GLY A 330 7.82 14.43 -3.59
C GLY A 330 8.70 14.36 -2.32
N THR A 331 10.03 14.55 -2.38
CA THR A 331 10.91 14.72 -1.19
C THR A 331 11.91 15.85 -1.28
N ALA A 332 12.52 16.10 -2.44
CA ALA A 332 13.50 17.19 -2.61
C ALA A 332 12.83 18.58 -2.71
N SER A 333 11.50 18.60 -2.79
CA SER A 333 10.62 19.78 -2.69
C SER A 333 10.92 20.52 -1.38
N LEU A 334 10.99 19.79 -0.26
CA LEU A 334 11.41 20.36 1.02
C LEU A 334 12.92 20.47 1.11
N LYS A 335 13.39 21.68 1.45
CA LYS A 335 14.77 21.93 1.85
C LYS A 335 14.89 21.94 3.36
N ASP A 336 16.01 21.46 3.89
CA ASP A 336 16.38 21.76 5.27
C ASP A 336 16.69 23.26 5.45
N ALA A 337 16.84 23.70 6.70
CA ALA A 337 17.16 25.11 7.03
C ALA A 337 18.53 25.60 6.51
N ARG A 338 19.26 24.78 5.74
CA ARG A 338 20.56 25.07 5.11
C ARG A 338 20.50 24.94 3.57
N GLY A 339 19.34 24.60 2.99
CA GLY A 339 19.12 24.47 1.54
C GLY A 339 19.33 23.08 0.95
N ASN A 340 19.55 22.04 1.76
CA ASN A 340 19.77 20.66 1.30
C ASN A 340 18.44 19.94 1.04
N ASP A 341 18.39 19.05 0.04
CA ASP A 341 17.24 18.19 -0.23
C ASP A 341 16.97 17.19 0.91
N TYR A 342 15.71 17.02 1.31
CA TYR A 342 15.32 15.87 2.13
C TYR A 342 15.27 14.58 1.29
N ALA A 343 15.92 13.53 1.81
CA ALA A 343 16.02 12.22 1.15
C ALA A 343 14.93 11.22 1.59
N LYS A 344 14.36 11.42 2.78
CA LYS A 344 13.36 10.54 3.39
C LYS A 344 12.27 11.36 4.05
N ILE A 345 11.03 10.89 4.01
CA ILE A 345 9.89 11.51 4.70
C ILE A 345 10.16 11.75 6.19
N PHE A 346 10.73 10.76 6.88
CA PHE A 346 10.97 10.85 8.32
C PHE A 346 11.99 11.92 8.70
N ASP A 347 12.85 12.35 7.76
CA ASP A 347 13.77 13.45 8.02
C ASP A 347 13.05 14.80 8.03
N MET A 348 11.97 14.93 7.24
CA MET A 348 11.08 16.09 7.18
C MET A 348 10.28 16.19 8.48
N ASP A 349 9.64 15.11 8.91
CA ASP A 349 8.89 15.08 10.18
C ASP A 349 9.82 15.27 11.40
N LYS A 350 11.03 14.67 11.38
CA LYS A 350 12.07 14.89 12.39
C LYS A 350 12.43 16.37 12.52
N ASP A 351 12.69 17.07 11.42
CA ASP A 351 13.18 18.46 11.50
C ASP A 351 12.06 19.49 11.64
N GLY A 352 10.82 19.14 11.25
CA GLY A 352 9.61 19.89 11.58
C GLY A 352 9.27 19.83 13.07
N VAL A 353 9.09 18.63 13.62
CA VAL A 353 8.75 18.42 15.04
C VAL A 353 9.89 18.86 15.97
N PHE A 354 11.15 18.57 15.62
CA PHE A 354 12.32 18.94 16.43
C PHE A 354 13.07 20.16 15.87
N ARG A 355 12.31 21.14 15.35
CA ARG A 355 12.83 22.40 14.82
C ARG A 355 13.59 23.16 15.91
N ASN A 356 14.78 23.67 15.57
CA ASN A 356 15.72 24.35 16.46
C ASN A 356 16.27 23.50 17.64
N LEU A 357 15.93 22.20 17.75
CA LEU A 357 16.46 21.31 18.77
C LEU A 357 17.67 20.52 18.27
N GLY A 358 18.64 20.29 19.16
CA GLY A 358 19.82 19.45 18.90
C GLY A 358 19.56 17.95 19.02
N ASP A 359 20.51 17.14 18.57
CA ASP A 359 20.43 15.68 18.67
C ASP A 359 20.37 15.20 20.13
N GLY A 360 19.61 14.14 20.36
CA GLY A 360 19.28 13.61 21.69
C GLY A 360 18.07 14.28 22.35
N ALA A 361 17.51 15.36 21.80
CA ALA A 361 16.31 16.02 22.33
C ALA A 361 15.07 15.11 22.26
N PHE A 362 14.24 15.15 23.30
CA PHE A 362 12.90 14.53 23.33
C PHE A 362 11.85 15.50 22.76
N ILE A 363 10.69 14.97 22.35
CA ILE A 363 9.55 15.77 21.82
C ILE A 363 9.13 16.94 22.73
N GLY A 364 9.34 16.81 24.04
CA GLY A 364 9.09 17.90 24.99
C GLY A 364 9.45 17.50 26.43
N PRO A 365 9.20 18.39 27.40
CA PRO A 365 9.46 18.16 28.81
C PRO A 365 8.55 17.07 29.40
N GLU A 366 8.99 16.50 30.53
CA GLU A 366 8.18 15.59 31.33
C GLU A 366 7.12 16.34 32.16
N VAL A 367 5.90 15.80 32.19
CA VAL A 367 4.75 16.38 32.89
C VAL A 367 4.46 15.56 34.13
N SER A 368 4.48 16.20 35.30
CA SER A 368 4.30 15.52 36.59
C SER A 368 2.81 15.30 36.94
N ASN A 369 2.59 14.46 37.95
CA ASN A 369 1.28 14.22 38.60
C ASN A 369 0.16 13.69 37.67
N GLN A 370 0.53 13.04 36.56
CA GLN A 370 -0.40 12.49 35.58
C GLN A 370 -0.97 11.13 36.04
N THR A 371 -2.09 11.16 36.76
CA THR A 371 -2.73 9.96 37.34
C THR A 371 -3.27 8.99 36.30
N TRP A 372 -3.78 9.49 35.17
CA TRP A 372 -4.30 8.68 34.05
C TRP A 372 -3.26 7.74 33.43
N ALA A 373 -1.96 8.09 33.55
CA ALA A 373 -0.87 7.35 32.95
C ALA A 373 -0.36 6.18 33.81
N ASN A 374 -1.08 5.79 34.88
CA ASN A 374 -0.73 4.63 35.73
C ASN A 374 0.71 4.61 36.25
N GLY A 375 1.28 5.80 36.51
CA GLY A 375 2.68 5.97 36.97
C GLY A 375 3.74 5.91 35.87
N LYS A 376 3.35 5.75 34.60
CA LYS A 376 4.24 5.92 33.45
C LYS A 376 4.66 7.38 33.30
N LYS A 377 5.87 7.61 32.77
CA LYS A 377 6.37 8.94 32.39
C LYS A 377 5.49 9.55 31.29
N VAL A 378 5.01 10.77 31.49
CA VAL A 378 4.27 11.54 30.47
C VAL A 378 5.14 12.66 29.92
N LEU A 379 5.12 12.86 28.61
CA LEU A 379 5.73 14.01 27.95
C LEU A 379 4.66 14.96 27.41
N ASN A 380 5.00 16.24 27.31
CA ASN A 380 4.26 17.16 26.46
C ASN A 380 4.70 16.96 24.99
N GLY A 381 3.75 16.66 24.11
CA GLY A 381 3.92 16.49 22.67
C GLY A 381 3.46 17.69 21.84
N SER A 382 3.39 18.92 22.40
CA SER A 382 3.01 20.14 21.66
C SER A 382 3.72 20.26 20.30
N SER A 383 5.01 19.91 20.26
CA SER A 383 5.84 19.88 19.03
C SER A 383 5.28 19.04 17.88
N ILE A 384 4.44 18.04 18.16
CA ILE A 384 3.76 17.24 17.13
C ILE A 384 2.43 17.88 16.73
N VAL A 385 1.61 18.35 17.68
CA VAL A 385 0.30 18.94 17.34
C VAL A 385 0.44 20.26 16.59
N ASN A 386 1.35 21.15 17.03
CA ASN A 386 1.66 22.41 16.32
C ASN A 386 2.34 22.18 14.94
N TYR A 387 2.92 21.00 14.69
CA TYR A 387 3.42 20.61 13.36
C TYR A 387 2.28 20.11 12.45
N LEU A 388 1.33 19.34 12.99
CA LEU A 388 0.16 18.83 12.27
C LEU A 388 -1.04 19.79 12.26
N GLU A 389 -0.88 20.99 12.82
CA GLU A 389 -1.87 22.05 12.97
C GLU A 389 -2.41 22.59 11.63
N GLU A 390 -3.66 23.04 11.58
CA GLU A 390 -4.25 23.71 10.42
C GLU A 390 -3.40 24.91 9.95
N GLY A 391 -2.97 24.89 8.68
CA GLY A 391 -2.06 25.90 8.12
C GLY A 391 -0.57 25.68 8.44
N SER A 392 -0.24 24.58 9.12
CA SER A 392 1.12 24.05 9.30
C SER A 392 1.32 22.86 8.34
N HIS A 393 1.24 21.61 8.80
CA HIS A 393 1.30 20.41 7.97
C HIS A 393 0.21 19.36 8.29
N PRO A 394 -1.10 19.71 8.28
CA PRO A 394 -2.17 18.79 8.65
C PRO A 394 -2.28 17.58 7.71
N GLU A 395 -1.83 17.71 6.46
CA GLU A 395 -1.81 16.65 5.45
C GLU A 395 -0.87 15.48 5.80
N ARG A 396 0.06 15.66 6.74
CA ARG A 396 1.04 14.64 7.18
C ARG A 396 0.55 13.76 8.32
N ARG A 397 -0.63 14.04 8.86
CA ARG A 397 -1.20 13.24 9.95
C ARG A 397 -1.49 11.82 9.46
N THR A 398 -0.88 10.83 10.09
CA THR A 398 -1.03 9.40 9.74
C THR A 398 -2.05 8.64 10.60
N LEU A 399 -2.70 9.33 11.55
CA LEU A 399 -3.79 8.78 12.36
C LEU A 399 -5.02 9.70 12.28
N ILE A 400 -6.07 9.23 11.62
CA ILE A 400 -7.33 9.96 11.37
C ILE A 400 -8.38 9.51 12.38
N VAL A 401 -9.00 10.44 13.10
CA VAL A 401 -9.93 10.12 14.20
C VAL A 401 -11.31 10.68 13.89
N LEU A 402 -12.22 9.87 13.33
CA LEU A 402 -13.55 10.32 12.91
C LEU A 402 -14.62 10.06 13.96
N LYS A 403 -15.55 11.00 14.14
CA LYS A 403 -16.72 10.85 15.02
C LYS A 403 -17.70 9.82 14.43
N ARG A 404 -18.03 8.77 15.19
CA ARG A 404 -18.94 7.68 14.74
C ARG A 404 -20.32 8.19 14.31
N SER A 405 -20.77 9.31 14.88
CA SER A 405 -22.10 9.88 14.63
C SER A 405 -22.26 10.56 13.27
N ASN A 406 -21.20 11.12 12.68
CA ASN A 406 -21.30 11.93 11.45
C ASN A 406 -20.08 11.91 10.51
N GLY A 407 -19.00 11.19 10.83
CA GLY A 407 -17.82 11.09 9.98
C GLY A 407 -16.90 12.32 9.97
N VAL A 408 -17.22 13.35 10.76
CA VAL A 408 -16.39 14.55 10.90
C VAL A 408 -15.20 14.21 11.80
N GLU A 409 -14.01 14.68 11.43
CA GLU A 409 -12.79 14.44 12.21
C GLU A 409 -12.86 15.10 13.61
N PHE A 410 -12.14 14.50 14.55
CA PHE A 410 -11.89 15.04 15.87
C PHE A 410 -10.67 15.95 15.81
N THR A 411 -10.90 17.21 16.16
CA THR A 411 -9.88 18.23 16.33
C THR A 411 -10.05 18.88 17.70
N PHE A 412 -8.98 19.49 18.19
CA PHE A 412 -8.94 20.24 19.45
C PHE A 412 -8.07 21.49 19.27
N ASP A 413 -7.91 22.28 20.33
CA ASP A 413 -7.13 23.52 20.35
C ASP A 413 -6.57 23.67 21.77
N SER A 414 -5.29 23.31 21.96
CA SER A 414 -4.65 23.18 23.28
C SER A 414 -3.94 24.44 23.73
N ASP A 415 -3.42 25.27 22.82
CA ASP A 415 -2.78 26.55 23.13
C ASP A 415 -3.70 27.78 22.93
N HIS A 416 -4.90 27.57 22.38
CA HIS A 416 -6.00 28.54 22.24
C HIS A 416 -5.76 29.62 21.17
N ASP A 417 -5.05 29.29 20.10
CA ASP A 417 -4.83 30.19 18.95
C ASP A 417 -6.01 30.22 17.95
N GLY A 418 -6.91 29.23 18.00
CA GLY A 418 -8.15 29.15 17.23
C GLY A 418 -8.13 28.24 15.99
N LYS A 419 -7.02 27.55 15.72
CA LYS A 419 -6.87 26.53 14.67
C LYS A 419 -7.29 25.12 15.11
N ALA A 420 -7.42 24.20 14.16
CA ALA A 420 -7.54 22.78 14.45
C ALA A 420 -6.17 22.08 14.68
N GLU A 421 -5.98 21.53 15.89
CA GLU A 421 -5.01 20.48 16.19
C GLU A 421 -5.58 19.08 15.91
N TYR A 422 -4.69 18.14 15.58
CA TYR A 422 -5.02 16.74 15.26
C TYR A 422 -4.32 15.76 16.22
N ALA A 423 -4.54 14.45 16.06
CA ALA A 423 -3.87 13.43 16.87
C ALA A 423 -2.33 13.58 16.81
N PRO A 424 -1.58 13.49 17.93
CA PRO A 424 -0.14 13.75 18.02
C PRO A 424 0.71 12.59 17.44
N VAL A 425 0.50 12.29 16.16
CA VAL A 425 1.02 11.10 15.48
C VAL A 425 1.56 11.47 14.09
N VAL A 426 2.83 11.88 14.08
CA VAL A 426 3.65 11.85 12.86
C VAL A 426 4.11 10.42 12.59
N MET A 427 4.06 10.02 11.32
CA MET A 427 4.57 8.75 10.79
C MET A 427 4.17 7.49 11.58
N VAL A 428 2.99 6.93 11.27
CA VAL A 428 2.73 5.50 11.48
C VAL A 428 3.20 4.74 10.24
N GLY A 429 4.10 3.77 10.41
CA GLY A 429 4.71 3.03 9.32
C GLY A 429 6.13 3.49 8.99
N THR A 430 6.71 2.97 7.91
CA THR A 430 8.17 2.94 7.73
C THR A 430 8.62 3.10 6.28
N GLN A 431 9.93 3.03 6.01
CA GLN A 431 10.45 2.86 4.64
C GLN A 431 10.08 1.50 4.02
N SER A 432 9.62 0.54 4.82
CA SER A 432 9.47 -0.87 4.46
C SER A 432 8.31 -1.52 5.26
N GLY A 433 7.07 -1.04 5.08
CA GLY A 433 5.86 -1.67 5.66
C GLY A 433 5.08 -0.88 6.72
N ASN A 434 4.19 -1.61 7.38
CA ASN A 434 2.90 -1.20 7.95
C ASN A 434 2.79 0.01 8.89
N ALA A 435 1.76 0.81 8.60
CA ALA A 435 1.10 1.71 9.54
C ALA A 435 0.16 0.94 10.50
N TYR A 436 0.70 0.05 11.36
CA TYR A 436 -0.12 -0.85 12.19
C TYR A 436 -1.11 -0.07 13.10
N PRO A 437 -2.40 -0.47 13.19
CA PRO A 437 -3.43 0.27 13.94
C PRO A 437 -3.16 0.38 15.45
N PRO A 438 -3.73 1.39 16.13
CA PRO A 438 -3.61 1.53 17.56
C PRO A 438 -4.28 0.40 18.34
N VAL A 439 -3.85 0.19 19.58
CA VAL A 439 -4.45 -0.74 20.54
C VAL A 439 -5.19 0.06 21.60
N VAL A 440 -6.37 -0.39 22.03
CA VAL A 440 -7.04 0.19 23.21
C VAL A 440 -6.57 -0.57 24.45
N GLY A 441 -5.97 0.12 25.41
CA GLY A 441 -5.49 -0.47 26.66
C GLY A 441 -6.62 -0.85 27.62
N SER A 442 -6.31 -1.64 28.65
CA SER A 442 -7.24 -1.98 29.73
C SER A 442 -7.51 -0.82 30.71
N ASP A 443 -6.72 0.25 30.62
CA ASP A 443 -7.00 1.57 31.20
C ASP A 443 -7.79 2.47 30.24
N GLY A 444 -8.28 1.92 29.12
CA GLY A 444 -9.09 2.60 28.10
C GLY A 444 -8.38 3.77 27.43
N VAL A 445 -7.05 3.84 27.47
CA VAL A 445 -6.23 4.78 26.71
C VAL A 445 -5.93 4.22 25.32
N LEU A 446 -5.81 5.09 24.31
CA LEU A 446 -5.41 4.71 22.95
C LEU A 446 -3.89 4.68 22.82
N TYR A 447 -3.32 3.55 22.40
CA TYR A 447 -1.88 3.33 22.27
C TYR A 447 -1.41 3.11 20.83
N PHE A 448 -0.34 3.80 20.44
CA PHE A 448 0.27 3.73 19.11
C PHE A 448 1.78 3.99 19.20
N SER A 449 2.52 3.79 18.11
CA SER A 449 3.91 4.26 18.01
C SER A 449 3.96 5.61 17.31
N THR A 450 4.82 6.51 17.83
CA THR A 450 5.12 7.84 17.25
C THR A 450 6.56 8.22 17.63
N ILE A 451 7.11 9.26 16.98
CA ILE A 451 8.48 9.73 17.25
C ILE A 451 8.58 10.28 18.67
N LEU A 452 9.66 9.91 19.38
CA LEU A 452 9.95 10.28 20.76
C LEU A 452 11.21 11.16 20.91
N GLN A 453 12.24 10.90 20.11
CA GLN A 453 13.56 11.52 20.29
C GLN A 453 14.29 11.75 18.96
N LYS A 454 14.90 12.93 18.81
CA LYS A 454 15.76 13.30 17.68
C LYS A 454 17.09 12.57 17.75
N LEU A 455 17.39 11.78 16.72
CA LEU A 455 18.71 11.23 16.40
C LEU A 455 18.81 11.15 14.86
N ASN A 456 19.98 10.77 14.33
CA ASN A 456 20.21 10.57 12.89
C ASN A 456 19.19 9.62 12.23
N ILE A 457 18.67 8.65 12.98
CA ILE A 457 17.39 7.99 12.70
C ILE A 457 16.55 8.18 13.97
N PRO A 458 15.38 8.84 13.93
CA PRO A 458 14.58 9.10 15.12
C PRO A 458 14.24 7.83 15.91
N GLN A 459 14.14 7.96 17.23
CA GLN A 459 13.67 6.88 18.09
C GLN A 459 12.19 7.06 18.40
N SER A 460 11.48 5.93 18.47
CA SER A 460 10.04 5.85 18.71
C SER A 460 9.75 4.89 19.87
N ARG A 461 8.59 5.06 20.50
CA ARG A 461 8.05 4.17 21.55
C ARG A 461 6.57 3.97 21.34
N VAL A 462 6.02 2.94 21.99
CA VAL A 462 4.58 2.82 22.17
C VAL A 462 4.15 3.84 23.22
N MET A 463 3.34 4.80 22.79
CA MET A 463 2.85 5.94 23.55
C MET A 463 1.33 5.82 23.74
N GLY A 464 0.83 6.15 24.93
CA GLY A 464 -0.61 6.29 25.21
C GLY A 464 -1.04 7.75 25.15
N TRP A 465 -2.16 8.04 24.49
CA TRP A 465 -2.63 9.40 24.29
C TRP A 465 -3.82 9.77 25.18
N LEU A 466 -3.68 10.84 25.96
CA LEU A 466 -4.82 11.51 26.58
C LEU A 466 -5.54 12.36 25.52
N MET A 467 -6.55 11.76 24.89
CA MET A 467 -7.29 12.34 23.77
C MET A 467 -7.81 13.76 24.06
N GLY A 468 -7.60 14.68 23.10
CA GLY A 468 -7.92 16.10 23.27
C GLY A 468 -6.86 16.93 24.03
N THR A 469 -5.66 16.37 24.21
CA THR A 469 -4.50 17.08 24.79
C THR A 469 -3.21 16.71 24.03
N PRO A 470 -2.12 17.49 24.14
CA PRO A 470 -0.83 17.10 23.59
C PRO A 470 -0.08 16.05 24.45
N TYR A 471 -0.68 15.46 25.49
CA TYR A 471 0.04 14.63 26.46
C TYR A 471 0.14 13.15 26.06
N LEU A 472 1.38 12.62 26.11
CA LEU A 472 1.72 11.27 25.69
C LEU A 472 2.46 10.49 26.80
N SER A 473 1.90 9.36 27.24
CA SER A 473 2.49 8.47 28.25
C SER A 473 3.39 7.41 27.61
N GLN A 474 4.58 7.16 28.16
CA GLN A 474 5.52 6.14 27.65
C GLN A 474 5.13 4.75 28.14
N ALA A 475 4.41 3.98 27.33
CA ALA A 475 3.98 2.62 27.70
C ALA A 475 5.16 1.64 27.73
N GLY A 476 5.97 1.62 26.66
CA GLY A 476 7.11 0.73 26.48
C GLY A 476 7.64 0.69 25.05
N GLY A 477 8.37 -0.38 24.71
CA GLY A 477 8.70 -0.75 23.33
C GLY A 477 9.50 0.25 22.50
N GLN A 478 10.79 0.48 22.81
CA GLN A 478 11.66 1.35 22.00
C GLN A 478 12.14 0.67 20.70
N HIS A 479 12.28 1.48 19.64
CA HIS A 479 12.75 1.13 18.29
C HIS A 479 13.17 2.40 17.54
N ALA A 480 13.78 2.28 16.35
CA ALA A 480 13.92 3.40 15.42
C ALA A 480 12.62 3.58 14.60
N ILE A 481 12.31 4.79 14.15
CA ILE A 481 11.03 5.12 13.50
C ILE A 481 10.79 4.35 12.19
N ASP A 482 11.84 3.98 11.47
CA ASP A 482 11.78 3.24 10.21
C ASP A 482 11.66 1.71 10.39
N GLU A 483 11.39 1.22 11.60
CA GLU A 483 11.36 -0.21 11.95
C GLU A 483 9.92 -0.71 12.18
N PRO A 484 9.35 -1.54 11.27
CA PRO A 484 7.92 -1.87 11.33
C PRO A 484 7.62 -2.82 12.48
N GLN A 485 6.40 -2.73 13.02
CA GLN A 485 5.98 -3.49 14.20
C GLN A 485 4.50 -3.83 14.18
N ALA A 486 4.09 -4.73 15.08
CA ALA A 486 2.70 -4.98 15.40
C ALA A 486 2.48 -5.10 16.91
N LEU A 487 1.29 -4.70 17.35
CA LEU A 487 0.92 -4.56 18.76
C LEU A 487 -0.38 -5.31 19.08
N SER A 488 -0.46 -5.84 20.30
CA SER A 488 -1.63 -6.53 20.84
C SER A 488 -1.65 -6.44 22.37
N GLY A 489 -2.84 -6.47 22.96
CA GLY A 489 -3.07 -6.45 24.40
C GLY A 489 -3.62 -7.77 24.95
N GLY A 490 -3.19 -8.12 26.16
CA GLY A 490 -3.70 -9.22 26.97
C GLY A 490 -3.81 -8.77 28.42
N GLY A 491 -5.04 -8.54 28.90
CA GLY A 491 -5.28 -7.94 30.22
C GLY A 491 -4.56 -6.60 30.37
N ASN A 492 -3.63 -6.50 31.32
CA ASN A 492 -2.83 -5.28 31.55
C ASN A 492 -1.47 -5.28 30.80
N THR A 493 -1.21 -6.26 29.93
CA THR A 493 0.05 -6.40 29.18
C THR A 493 -0.12 -6.03 27.71
N PHE A 494 0.86 -5.32 27.13
CA PHE A 494 1.05 -5.26 25.69
C PHE A 494 2.16 -6.21 25.24
N TYR A 495 1.95 -6.84 24.09
CA TYR A 495 2.92 -7.62 23.33
C TYR A 495 3.28 -6.87 22.05
N ARG A 496 4.57 -6.86 21.72
CA ARG A 496 5.10 -6.17 20.53
C ARG A 496 6.01 -7.09 19.74
N ASN A 497 5.76 -7.15 18.43
CA ASN A 497 6.58 -7.85 17.46
C ASN A 497 7.28 -6.83 16.54
N LEU A 498 8.61 -6.80 16.52
CA LEU A 498 9.42 -5.90 15.68
C LEU A 498 9.95 -6.65 14.44
N CYS A 499 10.33 -5.90 13.40
CA CYS A 499 10.89 -6.40 12.14
C CYS A 499 12.07 -7.38 12.26
N CYS A 500 12.35 -8.08 11.15
CA CYS A 500 13.60 -8.82 10.89
C CYS A 500 14.07 -9.76 12.02
N ASP A 501 13.12 -10.37 12.74
CA ASP A 501 13.33 -11.25 13.90
C ASP A 501 14.14 -10.60 15.05
N ARG A 502 14.19 -9.26 15.11
CA ARG A 502 15.07 -8.49 16.00
C ARG A 502 14.57 -8.42 17.44
N VAL A 503 13.28 -8.13 17.67
CA VAL A 503 12.70 -8.03 19.02
C VAL A 503 11.28 -8.58 19.05
N GLY A 504 11.01 -9.42 20.04
CA GLY A 504 9.65 -9.73 20.49
C GLY A 504 9.63 -9.51 21.99
N ASP A 505 8.85 -8.54 22.46
CA ASP A 505 8.82 -8.15 23.87
C ASP A 505 7.42 -7.87 24.40
N TRP A 506 7.32 -7.80 25.73
CA TRP A 506 6.08 -7.48 26.43
C TRP A 506 6.33 -6.52 27.59
N PHE A 507 5.32 -5.71 27.91
CA PHE A 507 5.37 -4.72 28.98
C PHE A 507 3.98 -4.48 29.57
N GLY A 508 3.89 -4.43 30.90
CA GLY A 508 2.64 -4.16 31.62
C GLY A 508 2.33 -2.67 31.67
N LEU A 509 1.07 -2.28 31.61
CA LEU A 509 0.60 -0.92 31.92
C LEU A 509 0.84 -0.56 33.40
N ASP A 510 0.76 -1.58 34.26
CA ASP A 510 0.98 -1.55 35.71
C ASP A 510 2.45 -1.65 36.15
N SER A 511 3.42 -1.69 35.22
CA SER A 511 4.85 -1.86 35.53
C SER A 511 5.75 -0.99 34.65
N PRO A 512 6.83 -0.39 35.20
CA PRO A 512 7.85 0.30 34.40
C PRO A 512 8.79 -0.67 33.65
N GLN A 513 8.65 -1.99 33.86
CA GLN A 513 9.54 -3.01 33.29
C GLN A 513 9.04 -3.54 31.94
N SER A 514 9.98 -3.93 31.08
CA SER A 514 9.73 -4.60 29.80
C SER A 514 10.60 -5.85 29.70
N TYR A 515 10.10 -6.91 29.07
CA TYR A 515 10.73 -8.22 29.03
C TYR A 515 10.76 -8.77 27.61
N GLN A 516 11.93 -9.22 27.18
CA GLN A 516 12.16 -9.74 25.83
C GLN A 516 11.99 -11.27 25.80
N MET A 517 11.18 -11.75 24.85
CA MET A 517 11.13 -13.16 24.43
C MET A 517 12.29 -13.45 23.47
N TRP A 518 12.56 -12.54 22.53
CA TRP A 518 13.77 -12.54 21.69
C TRP A 518 14.30 -11.13 21.44
N ARG A 519 15.58 -11.02 21.07
CA ARG A 519 16.35 -9.77 21.08
C ARG A 519 17.43 -9.74 20.00
N TYR A 520 17.95 -8.57 19.67
CA TYR A 520 18.81 -8.36 18.49
C TYR A 520 20.08 -9.22 18.48
N ASP A 521 20.71 -9.42 19.65
CA ASP A 521 21.91 -10.24 19.84
C ASP A 521 21.61 -11.72 20.16
N SER A 522 20.32 -12.10 20.25
CA SER A 522 19.86 -13.49 20.37
C SER A 522 18.50 -13.64 19.66
N PRO A 523 18.50 -13.52 18.31
CA PRO A 523 17.28 -13.55 17.50
C PRO A 523 16.69 -14.96 17.43
N LEU A 524 15.52 -15.09 16.81
CA LEU A 524 14.79 -16.36 16.70
C LEU A 524 15.62 -17.49 16.06
N SER A 525 16.54 -17.19 15.15
CA SER A 525 17.46 -18.18 14.54
C SER A 525 18.52 -18.75 15.49
N VAL A 526 18.76 -18.09 16.64
CA VAL A 526 19.59 -18.62 17.74
C VAL A 526 18.74 -19.44 18.70
N GLN A 527 17.53 -18.96 19.03
CA GLN A 527 16.61 -19.66 19.96
C GLN A 527 15.96 -20.91 19.35
N ILE A 528 15.77 -20.91 18.03
CA ILE A 528 15.00 -21.90 17.29
C ILE A 528 15.84 -22.47 16.13
N PRO A 529 16.85 -23.32 16.39
CA PRO A 529 17.66 -23.89 15.33
C PRO A 529 16.79 -24.72 14.36
N GLY A 530 16.53 -24.18 13.17
CA GLY A 530 15.89 -24.90 12.07
C GLY A 530 14.48 -24.49 11.68
N TYR A 531 13.80 -23.55 12.35
CA TYR A 531 12.52 -23.01 11.83
C TYR A 531 12.66 -22.35 10.46
N ASP A 532 13.89 -21.93 10.16
CA ASP A 532 14.33 -21.20 8.99
C ASP A 532 14.72 -22.10 7.82
N GLN A 533 14.72 -23.44 7.95
CA GLN A 533 15.33 -24.48 7.09
C GLN A 533 15.07 -24.48 5.56
N MET A 534 14.61 -23.40 4.95
CA MET A 534 14.17 -23.34 3.55
C MET A 534 14.93 -22.37 2.60
N TRP A 535 15.71 -21.36 3.01
CA TRP A 535 16.27 -20.34 2.05
C TRP A 535 17.65 -19.69 2.34
N TYR A 536 18.79 -20.13 1.75
CA TYR A 536 20.14 -19.79 2.29
C TYR A 536 20.79 -18.55 1.66
N GLY A 537 21.34 -17.69 2.52
CA GLY A 537 22.33 -16.66 2.19
C GLY A 537 23.70 -16.97 2.78
N THR A 538 24.77 -16.63 2.05
CA THR A 538 26.16 -16.88 2.44
C THR A 538 26.64 -15.91 3.53
N VAL A 539 27.62 -16.34 4.33
CA VAL A 539 28.18 -15.54 5.42
C VAL A 539 29.47 -14.87 4.96
N ASP A 540 29.43 -13.54 4.82
CA ASP A 540 30.46 -12.61 5.32
C ASP A 540 30.06 -11.13 5.07
N GLY A 541 29.58 -10.44 6.11
CA GLY A 541 29.26 -9.00 6.10
C GLY A 541 27.83 -8.65 6.56
N ASP A 542 27.59 -7.37 6.87
CA ASP A 542 26.34 -6.84 7.46
C ASP A 542 25.11 -6.85 6.54
N SER A 543 25.23 -7.35 5.30
CA SER A 543 24.23 -7.20 4.22
C SER A 543 23.44 -8.47 3.88
N VAL A 544 23.26 -9.37 4.86
CA VAL A 544 22.56 -10.69 4.77
C VAL A 544 21.07 -10.65 4.36
N ARG A 545 20.57 -9.49 3.90
CA ARG A 545 19.15 -9.20 3.64
C ARG A 545 18.67 -9.66 2.25
N LEU A 546 19.59 -9.96 1.34
CA LEU A 546 19.31 -10.14 -0.10
C LEU A 546 20.04 -11.36 -0.71
N GLU A 547 20.15 -12.45 0.04
CA GLU A 547 20.66 -13.73 -0.47
C GLU A 547 19.75 -14.89 -0.02
N GLY A 548 19.16 -15.62 -0.97
CA GLY A 548 18.27 -16.74 -0.67
C GLY A 548 18.16 -17.75 -1.81
N ASN A 549 18.75 -18.94 -1.63
CA ASN A 549 18.53 -20.09 -2.52
C ASN A 549 17.45 -21.02 -1.96
N PHE A 550 16.57 -21.54 -2.83
CA PHE A 550 15.58 -22.59 -2.54
C PHE A 550 16.26 -23.82 -1.88
N GLY A 551 16.24 -23.93 -0.55
CA GLY A 551 16.74 -25.10 0.19
C GLY A 551 17.22 -25.04 1.66
N THR A 552 17.60 -23.91 2.32
CA THR A 552 18.12 -23.90 3.73
C THR A 552 18.21 -22.53 4.46
N LYS A 553 17.64 -22.27 5.66
CA LYS A 553 17.93 -21.08 6.53
C LYS A 553 17.62 -19.63 6.03
N ASN A 554 16.35 -19.36 5.69
CA ASN A 554 15.62 -18.07 5.58
C ASN A 554 16.32 -16.72 5.23
N GLY A 555 16.41 -16.39 3.93
CA GLY A 555 16.76 -15.05 3.41
C GLY A 555 15.67 -14.33 2.58
N ILE A 556 14.58 -15.00 2.19
CA ILE A 556 13.50 -14.39 1.35
C ILE A 556 12.42 -13.72 2.22
N TYR A 557 12.10 -14.33 3.36
CA TYR A 557 10.93 -13.99 4.18
C TYR A 557 11.27 -13.33 5.52
N ASN A 558 12.55 -13.10 5.79
CA ASN A 558 13.04 -12.31 6.94
C ASN A 558 12.83 -10.80 6.73
N ALA A 559 11.61 -10.42 6.38
CA ALA A 559 11.31 -9.14 5.75
C ALA A 559 11.23 -7.96 6.74
N HIS A 560 11.85 -6.85 6.31
CA HIS A 560 11.45 -5.49 6.67
C HIS A 560 10.16 -5.20 5.88
N GLY A 561 9.02 -5.50 6.49
CA GLY A 561 7.70 -5.41 5.86
C GLY A 561 6.61 -5.43 6.93
N ASP A 562 5.37 -5.74 6.54
CA ASP A 562 4.24 -5.83 7.46
C ASP A 562 4.48 -6.88 8.57
N GLN A 563 4.19 -6.54 9.83
CA GLN A 563 4.42 -7.40 10.99
C GLN A 563 3.10 -7.92 11.57
N ASN A 564 3.14 -9.06 12.27
CA ASN A 564 1.95 -9.64 12.89
C ASN A 564 2.02 -9.61 14.42
N PRO A 565 0.91 -9.28 15.10
CA PRO A 565 0.88 -9.20 16.56
C PRO A 565 1.08 -10.58 17.21
N ILE A 566 1.57 -10.56 18.44
CA ILE A 566 1.70 -11.76 19.27
C ILE A 566 0.41 -11.90 20.09
N ILE A 567 -0.38 -12.95 19.86
CA ILE A 567 -1.68 -13.12 20.50
C ILE A 567 -1.59 -14.00 21.76
N PRO A 568 -2.18 -13.60 22.91
CA PRO A 568 -2.36 -14.47 24.06
C PRO A 568 -3.53 -15.43 23.85
N TYR A 569 -3.34 -16.70 24.22
CA TYR A 569 -4.36 -17.74 24.15
C TYR A 569 -3.99 -18.97 24.99
N GLN A 570 -4.88 -19.41 25.88
CA GLN A 570 -4.75 -20.64 26.69
C GLN A 570 -3.38 -20.81 27.40
N GLY A 571 -2.89 -19.73 28.01
CA GLY A 571 -1.63 -19.67 28.75
C GLY A 571 -0.38 -19.53 27.88
N ARG A 572 -0.52 -19.23 26.59
CA ARG A 572 0.57 -19.11 25.62
C ARG A 572 0.47 -17.93 24.68
N LEU A 573 1.61 -17.48 24.20
CA LEU A 573 1.74 -16.41 23.22
C LEU A 573 2.06 -17.00 21.84
N TYR A 574 1.24 -16.72 20.84
CA TYR A 574 1.40 -17.22 19.47
C TYR A 574 1.72 -16.09 18.50
N VAL A 575 2.63 -16.36 17.58
CA VAL A 575 3.01 -15.44 16.50
C VAL A 575 3.44 -16.27 15.29
N HIS A 576 3.33 -15.72 14.07
CA HIS A 576 4.06 -16.26 12.93
C HIS A 576 5.20 -15.33 12.54
N ARG A 577 6.31 -15.93 12.11
CA ARG A 577 7.52 -15.23 11.67
C ARG A 577 8.00 -15.92 10.40
N SER A 578 8.10 -15.19 9.29
CA SER A 578 8.17 -15.81 7.96
C SER A 578 7.05 -16.87 7.79
N ASN A 579 7.35 -18.03 7.20
CA ASN A 579 6.42 -19.16 7.07
C ASN A 579 6.46 -20.12 8.27
N ALA A 580 6.68 -19.65 9.50
CA ALA A 580 6.72 -20.50 10.70
C ALA A 580 5.80 -19.99 11.81
N ILE A 581 5.01 -20.89 12.40
CA ILE A 581 4.20 -20.63 13.60
C ILE A 581 5.05 -20.90 14.83
N ILE A 582 5.03 -20.01 15.82
CA ILE A 582 5.83 -20.11 17.05
C ILE A 582 4.90 -19.90 18.25
N ALA A 583 4.97 -20.81 19.23
CA ALA A 583 4.27 -20.70 20.50
C ALA A 583 5.27 -20.52 21.65
N TYR A 584 5.10 -19.48 22.46
CA TYR A 584 5.85 -19.23 23.69
C TYR A 584 4.99 -19.59 24.92
N GLY A 585 5.62 -20.21 25.92
CA GLY A 585 4.98 -20.61 27.18
C GLY A 585 5.98 -20.87 28.30
N SER A 586 5.47 -21.23 29.48
CA SER A 586 6.29 -21.57 30.66
C SER A 586 7.06 -22.89 30.54
N GLU A 587 6.64 -23.78 29.64
CA GLU A 587 7.15 -25.14 29.46
C GLU A 587 7.37 -25.48 27.98
N ARG A 588 8.12 -26.55 27.70
CA ARG A 588 8.36 -27.05 26.33
C ARG A 588 7.61 -28.37 26.16
N THR A 589 6.46 -28.33 25.48
CA THR A 589 5.55 -29.48 25.39
C THR A 589 5.70 -30.29 24.10
N SER A 590 6.18 -29.68 23.00
CA SER A 590 6.40 -30.41 21.74
C SER A 590 7.61 -29.94 20.92
N GLY A 591 8.11 -28.72 21.12
CA GLY A 591 9.33 -28.25 20.44
C GLY A 591 9.19 -28.17 18.91
N ALA A 592 10.24 -28.59 18.19
CA ALA A 592 10.28 -28.57 16.74
C ALA A 592 9.24 -29.52 16.13
N GLN A 593 8.34 -28.99 15.31
CA GLN A 593 7.37 -29.77 14.55
C GLN A 593 7.82 -30.00 13.11
N PRO A 594 7.38 -31.09 12.45
CA PRO A 594 7.65 -31.33 11.03
C PRO A 594 7.14 -30.20 10.12
N LEU A 595 7.90 -29.91 9.06
CA LEU A 595 7.54 -28.97 8.01
C LEU A 595 6.26 -29.43 7.27
N LEU A 596 5.24 -28.56 7.23
CA LEU A 596 4.03 -28.81 6.44
C LEU A 596 4.25 -28.46 4.97
N ARG A 597 4.38 -29.48 4.13
CA ARG A 597 4.54 -29.33 2.68
C ARG A 597 3.25 -28.85 1.99
N ILE A 598 3.45 -28.16 0.86
CA ILE A 598 2.42 -27.79 -0.11
C ILE A 598 1.78 -29.06 -0.68
N GLN A 599 0.47 -29.04 -0.82
CA GLN A 599 -0.27 -30.00 -1.64
C GLN A 599 -0.90 -29.21 -2.78
N TYR A 600 -0.49 -29.50 -4.02
CA TYR A 600 -1.07 -28.84 -5.19
C TYR A 600 -2.48 -29.41 -5.42
N PHE A 601 -3.45 -28.52 -5.55
CA PHE A 601 -4.84 -28.84 -5.82
C PHE A 601 -5.26 -28.16 -7.14
N GLN A 602 -6.13 -28.80 -7.91
CA GLN A 602 -6.72 -28.22 -9.12
C GLN A 602 -8.23 -28.41 -9.06
N ASN A 603 -8.95 -27.34 -9.41
CA ASN A 603 -10.40 -27.28 -9.52
C ASN A 603 -10.78 -26.97 -10.98
N ASP A 604 -12.02 -27.27 -11.36
CA ASP A 604 -12.61 -26.77 -12.59
C ASP A 604 -12.79 -25.25 -12.51
N ILE A 605 -12.09 -24.51 -13.39
CA ILE A 605 -12.12 -23.05 -13.44
C ILE A 605 -13.33 -22.60 -14.25
N VAL A 606 -14.19 -21.76 -13.66
CA VAL A 606 -15.27 -21.09 -14.40
C VAL A 606 -14.69 -19.91 -15.18
N SER A 607 -14.43 -20.11 -16.47
CA SER A 607 -14.01 -19.04 -17.38
C SER A 607 -15.18 -18.18 -17.83
N LYS A 608 -14.93 -16.87 -17.89
CA LYS A 608 -15.76 -15.89 -18.60
C LYS A 608 -15.56 -16.06 -20.11
N PRO A 609 -16.60 -15.82 -20.93
CA PRO A 609 -16.45 -15.81 -22.39
C PRO A 609 -15.57 -14.63 -22.82
N THR A 610 -14.83 -14.78 -23.92
CA THR A 610 -13.93 -13.73 -24.46
C THR A 610 -14.64 -12.38 -24.69
N SER A 611 -15.93 -12.41 -25.00
CA SER A 611 -16.77 -11.21 -25.16
C SER A 611 -16.96 -10.39 -23.87
N GLU A 612 -16.96 -11.03 -22.69
CA GLU A 612 -17.00 -10.32 -21.40
C GLU A 612 -15.66 -9.62 -21.13
N ILE A 613 -14.54 -10.30 -21.42
CA ILE A 613 -13.19 -9.72 -21.31
C ILE A 613 -13.02 -8.53 -22.29
N GLN A 614 -13.58 -8.61 -23.49
CA GLN A 614 -13.63 -7.49 -24.45
C GLN A 614 -14.47 -6.30 -23.94
N VAL A 615 -15.56 -6.54 -23.20
CA VAL A 615 -16.32 -5.48 -22.53
C VAL A 615 -15.51 -4.86 -21.39
N MET A 616 -14.82 -5.66 -20.58
CA MET A 616 -13.90 -5.16 -19.54
C MET A 616 -12.81 -4.26 -20.14
N LEU A 617 -12.14 -4.72 -21.21
CA LEU A 617 -11.12 -3.94 -21.93
C LEU A 617 -11.68 -2.64 -22.54
N THR A 618 -12.88 -2.71 -23.13
CA THR A 618 -13.57 -1.54 -23.67
C THR A 618 -13.86 -0.51 -22.58
N ASN A 619 -14.28 -0.94 -21.40
CA ASN A 619 -14.57 -0.05 -20.27
C ASN A 619 -13.32 0.66 -19.76
N GLU A 620 -12.20 -0.05 -19.56
CA GLU A 620 -10.96 0.55 -19.06
C GLU A 620 -10.37 1.57 -20.04
N VAL A 621 -10.41 1.30 -21.34
CA VAL A 621 -10.01 2.28 -22.38
C VAL A 621 -10.99 3.47 -22.44
N GLN A 622 -12.29 3.25 -22.23
CA GLN A 622 -13.27 4.33 -22.16
C GLN A 622 -13.03 5.26 -20.96
N LYS A 623 -12.52 4.75 -19.82
CA LYS A 623 -12.12 5.62 -18.68
C LYS A 623 -11.01 6.60 -19.09
N MET A 624 -9.99 6.12 -19.83
CA MET A 624 -8.90 6.98 -20.32
C MET A 624 -9.42 8.06 -21.26
N ILE A 625 -10.26 7.67 -22.23
CA ILE A 625 -10.91 8.60 -23.17
C ILE A 625 -11.77 9.64 -22.44
N ASN A 626 -12.47 9.26 -21.37
CA ASN A 626 -13.29 10.17 -20.57
C ASN A 626 -12.47 11.16 -19.73
N ALA A 627 -11.28 10.76 -19.27
CA ALA A 627 -10.36 11.62 -18.51
C ALA A 627 -9.56 12.57 -19.41
N GLY A 628 -9.40 12.21 -20.70
CA GLY A 628 -8.49 12.90 -21.62
C GLY A 628 -7.03 12.51 -21.36
N HIS A 629 -6.10 13.27 -21.93
CA HIS A 629 -4.67 13.03 -21.78
C HIS A 629 -4.26 12.95 -20.29
N LEU A 630 -3.59 11.87 -19.89
CA LEU A 630 -3.25 11.56 -18.49
C LEU A 630 -1.79 11.87 -18.15
N ARG A 631 -1.55 12.59 -17.05
CA ARG A 631 -0.20 12.78 -16.47
C ARG A 631 0.34 11.48 -15.84
N PRO A 632 1.64 11.37 -15.48
CA PRO A 632 2.15 10.23 -14.72
C PRO A 632 1.54 10.19 -13.32
N GLY A 633 1.22 9.01 -12.80
CA GLY A 633 0.53 8.90 -11.51
C GLY A 633 1.41 9.32 -10.32
N TYR A 634 0.86 10.06 -9.37
CA TYR A 634 1.48 10.35 -8.08
C TYR A 634 0.99 9.35 -7.02
N TYR A 635 1.86 8.39 -6.67
CA TYR A 635 1.59 7.26 -5.77
C TYR A 635 2.88 6.84 -5.06
N ASN A 636 2.79 6.37 -3.82
CA ASN A 636 3.94 5.85 -3.06
C ASN A 636 4.32 4.42 -3.50
N ALA A 637 3.39 3.70 -4.13
CA ALA A 637 3.57 2.32 -4.56
C ALA A 637 4.57 2.13 -5.72
N GLY A 638 5.25 0.98 -5.71
CA GLY A 638 5.86 0.40 -6.91
C GLY A 638 7.27 0.90 -7.29
N GLN A 639 8.02 1.48 -6.35
CA GLN A 639 9.42 1.79 -6.60
C GLN A 639 10.25 0.52 -6.79
N PHE A 640 10.91 0.41 -7.94
CA PHE A 640 12.06 -0.50 -8.14
C PHE A 640 13.27 0.05 -7.35
N SER A 641 13.13 0.11 -6.03
CA SER A 641 13.83 1.02 -5.10
C SER A 641 15.33 0.80 -4.99
N ASN A 642 15.83 -0.36 -5.43
CA ASN A 642 17.25 -0.60 -5.61
C ASN A 642 17.81 0.21 -6.80
N TYR A 643 18.09 1.49 -6.51
CA TYR A 643 18.97 2.40 -7.23
C TYR A 643 18.44 2.87 -8.60
N SER A 644 17.27 3.51 -8.57
CA SER A 644 16.72 4.43 -9.60
C SER A 644 16.58 3.90 -11.04
N GLN A 645 16.52 2.58 -11.23
CA GLN A 645 16.56 1.96 -12.57
C GLN A 645 15.22 2.05 -13.34
N LEU A 646 14.09 1.91 -12.65
CA LEU A 646 12.75 2.13 -13.21
C LEU A 646 12.01 3.12 -12.33
N ALA A 647 12.16 4.40 -12.68
CA ALA A 647 11.42 5.49 -12.07
C ALA A 647 9.99 5.58 -12.64
N ASN A 648 9.02 5.60 -11.72
CA ASN A 648 7.64 6.06 -11.83
C ASN A 648 6.68 5.38 -12.84
N TYR A 649 5.40 5.46 -12.48
CA TYR A 649 4.26 4.89 -13.18
C TYR A 649 3.90 5.73 -14.44
N PHE A 650 4.25 5.20 -15.61
CA PHE A 650 3.95 5.74 -16.95
C PHE A 650 4.55 7.11 -17.29
N GLU A 651 5.77 7.37 -16.83
CA GLU A 651 6.62 8.43 -17.41
C GLU A 651 6.95 8.19 -18.90
N ASN A 652 6.93 6.95 -19.39
CA ASN A 652 7.30 6.68 -20.78
C ASN A 652 6.07 6.79 -21.71
N PRO A 653 5.99 7.77 -22.63
CA PRO A 653 4.83 7.92 -23.51
C PRO A 653 4.60 6.70 -24.43
N GLY A 654 5.65 5.88 -24.67
CA GLY A 654 5.52 4.65 -25.43
C GLY A 654 4.67 3.57 -24.76
N GLU A 655 4.51 3.59 -23.42
CA GLU A 655 3.72 2.59 -22.70
C GLU A 655 2.22 2.77 -22.97
N THR A 656 1.71 4.01 -22.88
CA THR A 656 0.33 4.39 -23.27
C THR A 656 0.08 4.07 -24.73
N LEU A 657 0.98 4.49 -25.62
CA LEU A 657 0.86 4.30 -27.06
C LEU A 657 0.82 2.81 -27.45
N TYR A 658 1.66 1.98 -26.84
CA TYR A 658 1.69 0.52 -27.04
C TYR A 658 0.40 -0.15 -26.56
N ALA A 659 0.01 0.06 -25.30
CA ALA A 659 -1.11 -0.64 -24.68
C ALA A 659 -2.45 -0.31 -25.37
N LEU A 660 -2.69 0.96 -25.69
CA LEU A 660 -3.91 1.38 -26.39
C LEU A 660 -3.93 0.92 -27.86
N SER A 661 -2.79 0.93 -28.56
CA SER A 661 -2.73 0.42 -29.93
C SER A 661 -2.99 -1.10 -29.99
N ARG A 662 -2.50 -1.86 -29.01
CA ARG A 662 -2.82 -3.30 -28.87
C ARG A 662 -4.24 -3.58 -28.38
N ALA A 663 -4.85 -2.67 -27.61
CA ALA A 663 -6.27 -2.80 -27.25
C ALA A 663 -7.19 -2.62 -28.47
N PHE A 664 -6.82 -1.73 -29.40
CA PHE A 664 -7.65 -1.25 -30.51
C PHE A 664 -8.38 -2.32 -31.36
N PRO A 665 -7.78 -3.49 -31.71
CA PRO A 665 -8.48 -4.54 -32.44
C PRO A 665 -9.69 -5.10 -31.68
N TYR A 666 -9.64 -5.11 -30.35
CA TYR A 666 -10.59 -5.79 -29.47
C TYR A 666 -11.66 -4.87 -28.84
N LEU A 667 -11.51 -3.54 -28.97
CA LEU A 667 -12.50 -2.57 -28.49
C LEU A 667 -13.84 -2.69 -29.24
N SER A 668 -14.93 -2.28 -28.59
CA SER A 668 -16.24 -2.16 -29.26
C SER A 668 -16.23 -1.08 -30.36
N SER A 669 -17.02 -1.29 -31.41
CA SER A 669 -17.06 -0.40 -32.59
C SER A 669 -17.47 1.04 -32.30
N SER A 670 -18.15 1.30 -31.16
CA SER A 670 -18.50 2.66 -30.72
C SER A 670 -17.34 3.40 -30.06
N VAL A 671 -16.37 2.68 -29.48
CA VAL A 671 -15.21 3.28 -28.78
C VAL A 671 -14.01 3.48 -29.72
N LYS A 672 -13.86 2.62 -30.75
CA LYS A 672 -12.74 2.73 -31.71
C LYS A 672 -12.53 4.13 -32.32
N PRO A 673 -13.54 4.92 -32.72
CA PRO A 673 -13.31 6.26 -33.25
C PRO A 673 -12.61 7.19 -32.26
N ALA A 674 -13.08 7.21 -31.00
CA ALA A 674 -12.49 8.02 -29.94
C ALA A 674 -11.13 7.49 -29.47
N ALA A 675 -10.95 6.15 -29.44
CA ALA A 675 -9.66 5.53 -29.14
C ALA A 675 -8.59 5.86 -30.20
N LYS A 676 -8.96 5.91 -31.49
CA LYS A 676 -8.05 6.37 -32.56
C LYS A 676 -7.70 7.84 -32.39
N GLN A 677 -8.69 8.70 -32.12
CA GLN A 677 -8.43 10.12 -31.86
C GLN A 677 -7.47 10.32 -30.67
N TYR A 678 -7.73 9.66 -29.54
CA TYR A 678 -6.86 9.70 -28.35
C TYR A 678 -5.42 9.27 -28.69
N LEU A 679 -5.24 8.18 -29.45
CA LEU A 679 -3.93 7.73 -29.92
C LEU A 679 -3.23 8.78 -30.80
N GLN A 680 -3.97 9.46 -31.68
CA GLN A 680 -3.44 10.53 -32.53
C GLN A 680 -3.06 11.78 -31.71
N GLU A 681 -3.78 12.09 -30.63
CA GLU A 681 -3.48 13.19 -29.73
C GLU A 681 -2.20 12.91 -28.92
N GLU A 682 -2.06 11.73 -28.32
CA GLU A 682 -0.82 11.29 -27.65
C GLU A 682 0.39 11.25 -28.61
N PHE A 683 0.21 10.79 -29.86
CA PHE A 683 1.25 10.79 -30.89
C PHE A 683 1.74 12.22 -31.23
N ASN A 684 0.81 13.17 -31.39
CA ASN A 684 1.13 14.58 -31.67
C ASN A 684 1.56 15.38 -30.42
N LEU A 685 1.42 14.83 -29.21
CA LEU A 685 1.95 15.42 -27.98
C LEU A 685 3.40 14.99 -27.72
N TYR A 686 3.74 13.71 -27.99
CA TYR A 686 5.01 13.13 -27.53
C TYR A 686 5.92 12.54 -28.60
N PHE A 687 5.49 12.43 -29.86
CA PHE A 687 6.26 11.79 -30.93
C PHE A 687 6.43 12.64 -32.19
N ASN A 688 5.55 13.62 -32.41
CA ASN A 688 5.52 14.47 -33.60
C ASN A 688 5.21 15.93 -33.22
N PRO A 689 6.03 16.94 -33.58
CA PRO A 689 7.23 16.89 -34.42
C PRO A 689 8.51 16.48 -33.68
N THR A 690 8.47 16.30 -32.36
CA THR A 690 9.65 15.99 -31.53
C THR A 690 9.37 14.79 -30.63
N MET A 691 10.21 13.76 -30.71
CA MET A 691 10.11 12.60 -29.82
C MET A 691 10.63 12.93 -28.41
N VAL A 692 9.69 12.90 -27.46
CA VAL A 692 9.84 13.06 -26.01
C VAL A 692 10.29 11.72 -25.39
N THR A 693 11.15 11.79 -24.37
CA THR A 693 11.61 10.61 -23.59
C THR A 693 10.82 10.39 -22.31
N LYS A 694 10.35 11.46 -21.67
CA LYS A 694 9.47 11.39 -20.49
C LYS A 694 8.31 12.37 -20.59
N THR A 695 7.10 11.90 -20.28
CA THR A 695 5.92 12.74 -20.04
C THR A 695 6.15 13.63 -18.81
N GLY A 696 5.52 14.80 -18.76
CA GLY A 696 5.59 15.74 -17.64
C GLY A 696 4.39 15.58 -16.69
N TRP A 697 4.48 16.13 -15.48
CA TRP A 697 3.36 16.21 -14.53
C TRP A 697 2.50 17.46 -14.70
N LYS A 698 3.07 18.50 -15.30
CA LYS A 698 2.42 19.80 -15.55
C LYS A 698 1.18 19.71 -16.45
N ASP A 699 1.19 18.82 -17.42
CA ASP A 699 0.18 18.74 -18.47
C ASP A 699 -0.53 17.37 -18.37
N GLY A 700 -1.86 17.36 -18.31
CA GLY A 700 -2.68 16.15 -18.26
C GLY A 700 -3.49 15.96 -16.97
N ALA A 701 -4.53 15.13 -17.03
CA ALA A 701 -5.39 14.81 -15.90
C ALA A 701 -4.72 13.84 -14.91
N PRO A 702 -4.97 13.98 -13.59
CA PRO A 702 -4.42 13.10 -12.55
C PRO A 702 -4.93 11.66 -12.69
N ARG A 703 -4.15 10.70 -12.17
CA ARG A 703 -4.57 9.29 -12.08
C ARG A 703 -4.99 8.93 -10.66
N GLU A 704 -4.35 9.57 -9.70
CA GLU A 704 -4.52 9.48 -8.26
C GLU A 704 -5.88 9.98 -7.76
N TRP A 705 -6.35 9.40 -6.66
CA TRP A 705 -7.59 9.79 -5.95
C TRP A 705 -7.31 10.60 -4.68
N MET A 706 -6.05 10.77 -4.28
CA MET A 706 -5.67 11.47 -3.06
C MET A 706 -5.42 12.96 -3.31
N PRO A 707 -5.64 13.85 -2.32
CA PRO A 707 -5.21 15.24 -2.42
C PRO A 707 -3.68 15.30 -2.46
N ILE A 708 -3.13 16.11 -3.35
CA ILE A 708 -1.71 16.43 -3.37
C ILE A 708 -1.51 17.76 -2.63
N PRO A 709 -0.52 17.88 -1.73
CA PRO A 709 -0.23 19.12 -1.02
C PRO A 709 0.17 20.25 -1.99
N ASP A 710 -0.24 21.49 -1.70
CA ASP A 710 -0.01 22.64 -2.58
C ASP A 710 1.47 22.85 -2.95
N ASP A 711 2.40 22.63 -2.01
CA ASP A 711 3.85 22.75 -2.23
C ASP A 711 4.42 21.68 -3.18
N ILE A 712 3.79 20.51 -3.22
CA ILE A 712 4.13 19.43 -4.16
C ILE A 712 3.40 19.63 -5.49
N GLU A 713 2.14 20.04 -5.51
CA GLU A 713 1.42 20.31 -6.76
C GLU A 713 2.07 21.50 -7.52
N ASP A 714 2.61 22.51 -6.84
CA ASP A 714 3.49 23.52 -7.46
C ASP A 714 4.79 22.92 -8.03
N GLU A 715 5.41 21.95 -7.36
CA GLU A 715 6.55 21.18 -7.93
C GLU A 715 6.11 20.41 -9.18
N LEU A 716 4.98 19.69 -9.13
CA LEU A 716 4.41 18.94 -10.27
C LEU A 716 4.19 19.84 -11.49
N ASN A 717 3.60 21.01 -11.28
CA ASN A 717 3.30 22.00 -12.33
C ASN A 717 4.55 22.68 -12.92
N SER A 718 5.72 22.55 -12.28
CA SER A 718 7.01 22.94 -12.86
C SER A 718 7.58 21.89 -13.83
N ILE A 719 7.20 20.61 -13.70
CA ILE A 719 7.81 19.48 -14.41
C ILE A 719 7.09 19.21 -15.73
N GLY A 720 7.55 19.87 -16.80
CA GLY A 720 7.10 19.64 -18.18
C GLY A 720 7.74 18.40 -18.85
N PRO A 721 7.25 17.99 -20.04
CA PRO A 721 7.80 16.84 -20.79
C PRO A 721 9.26 17.02 -21.20
N VAL A 722 10.05 15.94 -21.14
CA VAL A 722 11.50 15.97 -21.35
C VAL A 722 11.90 15.49 -22.74
N VAL A 723 12.71 16.27 -23.45
CA VAL A 723 13.41 15.88 -24.67
C VAL A 723 14.91 15.78 -24.37
N GLY A 724 15.48 14.58 -24.44
CA GLY A 724 16.88 14.34 -24.10
C GLY A 724 17.20 12.86 -24.04
N SER A 725 17.99 12.46 -23.04
CA SER A 725 18.23 11.07 -22.64
C SER A 725 17.37 10.68 -21.44
N ASP A 726 16.92 9.42 -21.36
CA ASP A 726 16.26 8.88 -20.16
C ASP A 726 17.27 8.09 -19.31
N PRO A 727 17.56 8.47 -18.05
CA PRO A 727 18.53 7.77 -17.19
C PRO A 727 18.15 6.32 -16.85
N ARG A 728 16.91 5.89 -17.13
CA ARG A 728 16.48 4.48 -17.00
C ARG A 728 17.21 3.56 -17.99
N PHE A 729 17.61 4.08 -19.15
CA PHE A 729 18.20 3.31 -20.26
C PHE A 729 19.62 3.82 -20.63
N SER A 730 20.52 2.91 -20.98
CA SER A 730 21.80 3.24 -21.63
C SER A 730 21.63 3.72 -23.08
N TRP A 731 20.49 3.43 -23.71
CA TRP A 731 20.05 4.05 -24.97
C TRP A 731 19.53 5.47 -24.70
N PRO A 732 20.03 6.51 -25.40
CA PRO A 732 19.54 7.89 -25.26
C PRO A 732 18.05 8.13 -25.59
N TYR A 733 17.27 7.10 -25.91
CA TYR A 733 15.85 7.18 -26.18
C TYR A 733 15.18 5.83 -25.80
N PRO A 734 14.06 5.80 -25.05
CA PRO A 734 13.42 4.56 -24.59
C PRO A 734 13.13 3.58 -25.74
N PRO A 735 13.78 2.40 -25.83
CA PRO A 735 13.74 1.58 -27.05
C PRO A 735 12.37 0.97 -27.35
N LEU A 736 11.58 0.67 -26.30
CA LEU A 736 10.19 0.19 -26.43
C LEU A 736 9.34 1.08 -27.35
N ASN A 737 9.66 2.37 -27.42
CA ASN A 737 8.88 3.36 -28.16
C ASN A 737 8.92 3.14 -29.67
N PHE A 738 9.96 2.48 -30.20
CA PHE A 738 9.99 2.05 -31.60
C PHE A 738 9.00 0.91 -31.89
N TYR A 739 8.73 0.05 -30.90
CA TYR A 739 7.65 -0.94 -30.95
C TYR A 739 6.29 -0.28 -30.80
N ALA A 740 6.14 0.67 -29.88
CA ALA A 740 4.90 1.44 -29.70
C ALA A 740 4.51 2.20 -30.99
N LEU A 741 5.47 2.83 -31.67
CA LEU A 741 5.28 3.50 -32.96
C LEU A 741 4.89 2.54 -34.10
N TRP A 742 5.38 1.30 -34.08
CA TRP A 742 4.92 0.28 -35.03
C TRP A 742 3.45 -0.08 -34.79
N GLN A 743 3.08 -0.41 -33.55
CA GLN A 743 1.70 -0.76 -33.18
C GLN A 743 0.73 0.39 -33.47
N TYR A 744 1.13 1.63 -33.16
CA TYR A 744 0.39 2.83 -33.52
C TYR A 744 0.13 2.93 -35.03
N ALA A 745 1.15 2.71 -35.86
CA ALA A 745 1.02 2.80 -37.31
C ALA A 745 0.15 1.68 -37.94
N LEU A 746 -0.19 0.61 -37.20
CA LEU A 746 -1.21 -0.37 -37.61
C LEU A 746 -2.64 0.17 -37.41
N VAL A 747 -2.85 1.05 -36.42
CA VAL A 747 -4.13 1.72 -36.12
C VAL A 747 -4.28 3.02 -36.92
N VAL A 748 -3.16 3.71 -37.14
CA VAL A 748 -3.04 5.02 -37.79
C VAL A 748 -2.06 4.94 -38.98
N PRO A 749 -2.41 4.18 -40.04
CA PRO A 749 -1.53 4.00 -41.20
C PRO A 749 -1.26 5.32 -41.98
N GLU A 750 -2.08 6.35 -41.81
CA GLU A 750 -1.84 7.67 -42.39
C GLU A 750 -0.55 8.33 -41.85
N ASP A 751 -0.17 8.07 -40.59
CA ASP A 751 1.01 8.66 -39.95
C ASP A 751 2.29 7.83 -40.14
N VAL A 752 2.22 6.66 -40.80
CA VAL A 752 3.34 5.69 -40.88
C VAL A 752 4.65 6.30 -41.40
N GLN A 753 4.58 7.25 -42.34
CA GLN A 753 5.76 7.93 -42.88
C GLN A 753 6.38 8.90 -41.87
N ILE A 754 5.58 9.55 -41.04
CA ILE A 754 6.02 10.43 -39.95
C ILE A 754 6.61 9.57 -38.85
N ALA A 755 5.87 8.56 -38.35
CA ALA A 755 6.31 7.63 -37.32
C ALA A 755 7.66 6.96 -37.67
N TYR A 756 7.84 6.49 -38.91
CA TYR A 756 9.14 5.94 -39.34
C TYR A 756 10.25 7.00 -39.40
N SER A 757 9.97 8.20 -39.91
CA SER A 757 10.98 9.26 -40.01
C SER A 757 11.44 9.73 -38.63
N GLN A 758 10.49 9.86 -37.69
CA GLN A 758 10.74 10.12 -36.28
C GLN A 758 11.59 8.99 -35.68
N ALA A 759 11.15 7.73 -35.74
CA ALA A 759 11.88 6.58 -35.22
C ALA A 759 13.32 6.51 -35.74
N LYS A 760 13.52 6.71 -37.05
CA LYS A 760 14.83 6.73 -37.71
C LYS A 760 15.75 7.85 -37.19
N SER A 761 15.20 8.96 -36.70
CA SER A 761 15.98 10.08 -36.11
C SER A 761 16.53 9.80 -34.70
N LYS A 762 15.96 8.81 -33.99
CA LYS A 762 16.37 8.42 -32.62
C LYS A 762 17.02 7.03 -32.55
N LEU A 763 17.00 6.27 -33.65
CA LEU A 763 17.63 4.95 -33.73
C LEU A 763 19.16 5.06 -33.59
N VAL A 764 19.73 4.27 -32.68
CA VAL A 764 21.16 4.03 -32.56
C VAL A 764 21.42 2.58 -32.94
N VAL A 765 22.40 2.31 -33.80
CA VAL A 765 22.78 0.93 -34.19
C VAL A 765 24.26 0.88 -34.60
N PRO A 766 25.08 -0.06 -34.08
CA PRO A 766 24.78 -1.01 -33.00
C PRO A 766 24.47 -0.31 -31.67
N VAL A 767 24.21 -1.07 -30.61
CA VAL A 767 23.90 -0.49 -29.28
C VAL A 767 25.01 0.44 -28.78
N PRO A 768 24.68 1.45 -27.93
CA PRO A 768 25.66 2.33 -27.31
C PRO A 768 26.81 1.59 -26.61
N ALA A 769 28.01 2.16 -26.63
CA ALA A 769 29.23 1.50 -26.14
C ALA A 769 29.24 1.16 -24.63
N ASN A 770 28.37 1.80 -23.85
CA ASN A 770 28.10 1.49 -22.44
C ASN A 770 27.18 0.27 -22.23
N ALA A 771 26.41 -0.15 -23.25
CA ALA A 771 25.53 -1.31 -23.21
C ALA A 771 26.29 -2.62 -23.52
N THR A 772 27.32 -2.92 -22.72
CA THR A 772 28.13 -4.15 -22.88
C THR A 772 27.31 -5.43 -22.64
N ASN A 773 27.83 -6.59 -23.05
CA ASN A 773 27.17 -7.87 -22.79
C ASN A 773 26.92 -8.10 -21.29
N ASP A 774 27.86 -7.70 -20.43
CA ASP A 774 27.77 -7.83 -18.97
C ASP A 774 26.75 -6.85 -18.37
N TYR A 775 26.60 -5.67 -18.98
CA TYR A 775 25.58 -4.68 -18.61
C TYR A 775 24.17 -5.20 -18.92
N LEU A 776 23.96 -5.76 -20.12
CA LEU A 776 22.68 -6.36 -20.52
C LEU A 776 22.36 -7.64 -19.74
N TYR A 777 23.37 -8.41 -19.31
CA TYR A 777 23.19 -9.53 -18.38
C TYR A 777 22.62 -9.07 -17.02
N GLN A 778 23.13 -7.97 -16.47
CA GLN A 778 22.65 -7.37 -15.22
C GLN A 778 21.28 -6.67 -15.38
N ARG A 779 20.87 -6.34 -16.62
CA ARG A 779 19.63 -5.61 -16.93
C ARG A 779 18.77 -6.32 -17.97
N PRO A 780 18.19 -7.50 -17.65
CA PRO A 780 17.36 -8.27 -18.59
C PRO A 780 16.11 -7.52 -19.08
N TYR A 781 15.54 -6.61 -18.28
CA TYR A 781 14.43 -5.74 -18.68
C TYR A 781 14.82 -4.75 -19.80
N GLU A 782 16.02 -4.18 -19.72
CA GLU A 782 16.56 -3.27 -20.73
C GLU A 782 16.94 -4.04 -22.00
N HIS A 783 17.49 -5.25 -21.84
CA HIS A 783 17.73 -6.19 -22.94
C HIS A 783 16.42 -6.58 -23.67
N ASN A 784 15.34 -6.85 -22.94
CA ASN A 784 14.01 -7.07 -23.53
C ASN A 784 13.54 -5.84 -24.33
N ALA A 785 13.63 -4.64 -23.75
CA ALA A 785 13.26 -3.39 -24.41
C ALA A 785 14.07 -3.13 -25.69
N TYR A 786 15.37 -3.44 -25.70
CA TYR A 786 16.24 -3.31 -26.87
C TYR A 786 15.78 -4.21 -28.03
N ILE A 787 15.45 -5.47 -27.73
CA ILE A 787 14.95 -6.41 -28.74
C ILE A 787 13.59 -5.92 -29.27
N ALA A 788 12.66 -5.55 -28.39
CA ALA A 788 11.37 -4.99 -28.78
C ALA A 788 11.54 -3.76 -29.69
N GLY A 789 12.44 -2.84 -29.32
CA GLY A 789 12.71 -1.62 -30.08
C GLY A 789 13.25 -1.88 -31.49
N TYR A 790 14.27 -2.72 -31.63
CA TYR A 790 14.80 -3.08 -32.95
C TYR A 790 13.80 -3.88 -33.80
N TYR A 791 13.04 -4.80 -33.19
CA TYR A 791 11.97 -5.53 -33.87
C TYR A 791 10.90 -4.57 -34.40
N GLY A 792 10.38 -3.69 -33.53
CA GLY A 792 9.42 -2.65 -33.88
C GLY A 792 9.91 -1.73 -35.00
N PHE A 793 11.17 -1.28 -34.95
CA PHE A 793 11.76 -0.49 -36.02
C PHE A 793 11.77 -1.24 -37.36
N LEU A 794 12.13 -2.53 -37.40
CA LEU A 794 12.14 -3.33 -38.63
C LEU A 794 10.73 -3.52 -39.20
N GLN A 795 9.71 -3.65 -38.36
CA GLN A 795 8.33 -3.74 -38.81
C GLN A 795 7.79 -2.40 -39.30
N LEU A 796 8.01 -1.31 -38.56
CA LEU A 796 7.66 0.06 -38.96
C LEU A 796 8.35 0.46 -40.28
N GLN A 797 9.62 0.09 -40.48
CA GLN A 797 10.33 0.28 -41.76
C GLN A 797 9.65 -0.48 -42.92
N THR A 798 9.14 -1.67 -42.65
CA THR A 798 8.44 -2.51 -43.64
C THR A 798 7.09 -1.88 -43.99
N LEU A 799 6.31 -1.48 -42.98
CA LEU A 799 5.00 -0.83 -43.13
C LEU A 799 5.11 0.53 -43.82
N ALA A 800 6.18 1.29 -43.58
CA ALA A 800 6.49 2.54 -44.27
C ALA A 800 6.98 2.36 -45.72
N GLY A 801 7.14 1.12 -46.20
CA GLY A 801 7.65 0.81 -47.53
C GLY A 801 9.14 1.13 -47.73
N LYS A 802 9.93 1.28 -46.65
CA LYS A 802 11.33 1.73 -46.69
C LYS A 802 12.34 0.60 -46.63
N ALA A 803 11.91 -0.66 -46.49
CA ALA A 803 12.80 -1.82 -46.36
C ALA A 803 13.86 -1.93 -47.49
N SER A 804 13.51 -1.54 -48.72
CA SER A 804 14.45 -1.50 -49.86
C SER A 804 15.24 -0.19 -49.95
N THR A 805 14.63 0.96 -49.62
CA THR A 805 15.27 2.28 -49.68
C THR A 805 16.35 2.43 -48.61
N ASP A 806 16.11 1.90 -47.42
CA ASP A 806 17.01 1.92 -46.27
C ASP A 806 17.60 0.51 -45.99
N ALA A 807 17.86 -0.27 -47.04
CA ALA A 807 18.30 -1.66 -46.94
C ALA A 807 19.60 -1.85 -46.14
N SER A 808 20.58 -0.95 -46.28
CA SER A 808 21.82 -1.02 -45.47
C SER A 808 21.56 -0.84 -43.98
N LEU A 809 20.66 0.08 -43.62
CA LEU A 809 20.23 0.27 -42.23
C LEU A 809 19.44 -0.94 -41.71
N ARG A 810 18.59 -1.53 -42.55
CA ARG A 810 17.86 -2.77 -42.25
C ARG A 810 18.82 -3.89 -41.88
N THR A 811 19.86 -4.12 -42.70
CA THR A 811 20.88 -5.14 -42.44
C THR A 811 21.60 -4.90 -41.11
N SER A 812 22.02 -3.67 -40.80
CA SER A 812 22.65 -3.36 -39.51
C SER A 812 21.73 -3.64 -38.32
N VAL A 813 20.46 -3.25 -38.41
CA VAL A 813 19.47 -3.50 -37.33
C VAL A 813 19.17 -4.99 -37.19
N THR A 814 18.96 -5.73 -38.29
CA THR A 814 18.74 -7.18 -38.24
C THR A 814 19.94 -7.92 -37.64
N ASN A 815 21.17 -7.53 -37.97
CA ASN A 815 22.37 -8.12 -37.39
C ASN A 815 22.46 -7.90 -35.87
N GLU A 816 22.16 -6.68 -35.40
CA GLU A 816 22.19 -6.35 -33.98
C GLU A 816 21.04 -7.01 -33.20
N LEU A 817 19.83 -7.06 -33.78
CA LEU A 817 18.69 -7.80 -33.23
C LEU A 817 19.02 -9.29 -33.07
N ASN A 818 19.62 -9.91 -34.09
CA ASN A 818 20.07 -11.31 -34.03
C ASN A 818 21.17 -11.51 -32.97
N ARG A 819 22.09 -10.56 -32.79
CA ARG A 819 23.09 -10.58 -31.72
C ARG A 819 22.43 -10.55 -30.34
N LEU A 820 21.46 -9.66 -30.15
CA LEU A 820 20.74 -9.49 -28.89
C LEU A 820 19.84 -10.68 -28.55
N TYR A 821 19.15 -11.28 -29.53
CA TYR A 821 18.38 -12.52 -29.34
C TYR A 821 19.26 -13.67 -28.84
N ASN A 822 20.37 -13.94 -29.54
CA ASN A 822 21.33 -14.98 -29.12
C ASN A 822 21.89 -14.70 -27.72
N LEU A 823 22.26 -13.44 -27.44
CA LEU A 823 22.74 -13.02 -26.13
C LEU A 823 21.68 -13.22 -25.04
N ARG A 824 20.38 -12.99 -25.31
CA ARG A 824 19.30 -13.14 -24.31
C ARG A 824 19.11 -14.60 -23.91
N VAL A 825 19.20 -15.52 -24.88
CA VAL A 825 19.16 -16.98 -24.64
C VAL A 825 20.35 -17.46 -23.81
N GLN A 826 21.55 -16.97 -24.11
CA GLN A 826 22.78 -17.25 -23.36
C GLN A 826 22.69 -16.71 -21.93
N ASN A 827 22.35 -15.44 -21.78
CA ASN A 827 22.31 -14.70 -20.51
C ASN A 827 21.07 -14.99 -19.64
N PHE A 828 20.08 -15.75 -20.12
CA PHE A 828 18.89 -16.03 -19.31
C PHE A 828 19.25 -16.89 -18.09
N ASN A 829 19.10 -16.28 -16.93
CA ASN A 829 19.12 -16.88 -15.61
C ASN A 829 17.88 -16.40 -14.84
N LYS A 830 17.26 -17.28 -14.06
CA LYS A 830 16.16 -16.93 -13.14
C LYS A 830 16.63 -16.00 -12.01
N ASP A 831 17.90 -16.07 -11.65
CA ASP A 831 18.52 -15.24 -10.61
C ASP A 831 19.28 -14.09 -11.27
N THR A 832 18.83 -12.85 -11.07
CA THR A 832 19.49 -11.66 -11.64
C THR A 832 20.56 -11.12 -10.71
N ILE A 833 21.78 -10.91 -11.22
CA ILE A 833 22.83 -10.26 -10.44
C ILE A 833 22.49 -8.79 -10.25
N TRP A 834 22.62 -8.30 -9.01
CA TRP A 834 22.73 -6.88 -8.71
C TRP A 834 24.18 -6.53 -8.33
N VAL A 835 24.63 -5.33 -8.72
CA VAL A 835 25.98 -4.81 -8.42
C VAL A 835 25.87 -3.33 -8.10
N ASN A 836 26.41 -2.90 -6.95
CA ASN A 836 26.65 -1.48 -6.67
C ASN A 836 28.01 -1.04 -7.25
N GLY A 837 28.12 0.20 -7.72
CA GLY A 837 29.33 0.76 -8.33
C GLY A 837 30.53 0.95 -7.39
N GLN A 838 30.46 0.44 -6.16
CA GLN A 838 31.52 0.43 -5.15
C GLN A 838 32.38 -0.85 -5.20
N GLY A 839 31.91 -1.89 -5.89
CA GLY A 839 32.58 -3.20 -5.97
C GLY A 839 32.16 -4.16 -4.85
N SER A 840 31.99 -5.44 -5.20
CA SER A 840 31.56 -6.56 -4.34
C SER A 840 30.21 -6.38 -3.64
N TYR A 841 29.19 -7.13 -4.09
CA TYR A 841 28.26 -7.95 -3.29
C TYR A 841 27.28 -8.61 -4.27
N HIS A 842 27.27 -9.95 -4.37
CA HIS A 842 26.47 -10.70 -5.35
C HIS A 842 25.02 -10.92 -4.87
N LEU A 843 24.34 -9.84 -4.46
CA LEU A 843 23.04 -9.94 -3.81
C LEU A 843 21.97 -10.50 -4.76
N ARG A 844 21.50 -11.72 -4.47
CA ARG A 844 20.34 -12.36 -5.11
C ARG A 844 19.05 -11.73 -4.59
N THR A 845 18.78 -10.49 -5.01
CA THR A 845 17.42 -9.95 -5.00
C THR A 845 16.54 -10.87 -5.84
N LEU A 846 15.52 -11.53 -5.26
CA LEU A 846 14.54 -12.31 -6.05
C LEU A 846 13.55 -11.38 -6.75
N ASN A 847 14.08 -10.62 -7.70
CA ASN A 847 13.32 -9.70 -8.51
C ASN A 847 12.68 -10.47 -9.68
N ILE A 848 11.57 -11.13 -9.36
CA ILE A 848 10.86 -12.09 -10.21
C ILE A 848 10.34 -11.47 -11.52
N SER A 849 10.00 -10.18 -11.53
CA SER A 849 9.60 -9.45 -12.74
C SER A 849 10.74 -9.15 -13.71
N ARG A 850 11.99 -8.97 -13.26
CA ARG A 850 13.11 -8.46 -14.10
C ARG A 850 13.30 -9.15 -15.43
N ASN A 851 13.08 -10.46 -15.50
CA ASN A 851 13.26 -11.23 -16.73
C ASN A 851 12.17 -10.95 -17.80
N PHE A 852 11.03 -10.41 -17.39
CA PHE A 852 9.81 -10.31 -18.20
C PHE A 852 9.22 -8.89 -18.27
N ILE A 853 9.78 -7.90 -17.56
CA ILE A 853 9.51 -6.48 -17.84
C ILE A 853 9.89 -6.18 -19.30
N TYR A 854 9.05 -5.43 -20.01
CA TYR A 854 9.17 -5.15 -21.45
C TYR A 854 9.20 -6.39 -22.37
N LEU A 855 8.65 -7.52 -21.91
CA LEU A 855 8.40 -8.69 -22.77
C LEU A 855 7.27 -8.42 -23.76
N VAL A 856 7.60 -8.36 -25.05
CA VAL A 856 6.64 -8.36 -26.17
C VAL A 856 6.41 -9.79 -26.68
N PRO A 857 5.25 -10.11 -27.31
CA PRO A 857 4.91 -11.48 -27.71
C PRO A 857 5.99 -12.15 -28.57
N GLU A 858 6.59 -11.46 -29.54
CA GLU A 858 7.57 -12.05 -30.46
C GLU A 858 8.95 -12.30 -29.82
N LEU A 859 9.23 -11.66 -28.67
CA LEU A 859 10.35 -12.05 -27.81
C LEU A 859 9.97 -13.25 -26.95
N ALA A 860 8.73 -13.33 -26.44
CA ALA A 860 8.27 -14.47 -25.67
C ALA A 860 8.28 -15.76 -26.51
N ASP A 861 7.78 -15.72 -27.75
CA ASP A 861 7.85 -16.81 -28.73
C ASP A 861 9.29 -17.28 -28.95
N TYR A 862 10.22 -16.35 -29.17
CA TYR A 862 11.62 -16.68 -29.39
C TYR A 862 12.26 -17.32 -28.14
N LEU A 863 11.99 -16.80 -26.94
CA LEU A 863 12.51 -17.38 -25.71
C LEU A 863 11.87 -18.75 -25.41
N GLN A 864 10.59 -18.94 -25.69
CA GLN A 864 9.93 -20.25 -25.61
C GLN A 864 10.63 -21.27 -26.51
N GLN A 865 10.79 -20.96 -27.80
CA GLN A 865 11.39 -21.86 -28.79
C GLN A 865 12.84 -22.27 -28.45
N ASN A 866 13.59 -21.43 -27.75
CA ASN A 866 15.02 -21.67 -27.47
C ASN A 866 15.32 -22.12 -26.03
N ILE A 867 14.53 -21.71 -25.03
CA ILE A 867 14.83 -21.92 -23.60
C ILE A 867 13.59 -22.22 -22.71
N TYR A 868 12.47 -22.73 -23.25
CA TYR A 868 11.24 -23.03 -22.50
C TYR A 868 11.47 -23.58 -21.08
N ALA A 869 12.26 -24.65 -20.91
CA ALA A 869 12.50 -25.28 -19.60
C ALA A 869 13.17 -24.34 -18.56
N LYS A 870 13.96 -23.35 -18.99
CA LYS A 870 14.48 -22.29 -18.08
C LYS A 870 13.36 -21.36 -17.61
N ILE A 871 12.43 -21.02 -18.51
CA ILE A 871 11.30 -20.11 -18.25
C ILE A 871 10.26 -20.80 -17.36
N GLU A 872 9.93 -22.05 -17.66
CA GLU A 872 9.03 -22.90 -16.87
C GLU A 872 9.54 -23.06 -15.44
N GLY A 873 10.83 -23.41 -15.26
CA GLY A 873 11.46 -23.50 -13.95
C GLY A 873 11.46 -22.18 -13.18
N ALA A 874 11.80 -21.07 -13.84
CA ALA A 874 11.79 -19.73 -13.24
C ALA A 874 10.39 -19.32 -12.77
N LEU A 875 9.40 -19.39 -13.66
CA LEU A 875 8.02 -19.01 -13.34
C LEU A 875 7.40 -19.91 -12.27
N LYS A 876 7.76 -21.21 -12.23
CA LYS A 876 7.32 -22.09 -11.14
C LYS A 876 7.88 -21.64 -9.78
N GLU A 877 9.18 -21.37 -9.68
CA GLU A 877 9.82 -20.85 -8.45
C GLU A 877 9.15 -19.53 -8.03
N TYR A 878 8.98 -18.60 -8.96
CA TYR A 878 8.33 -17.31 -8.71
C TYR A 878 6.86 -17.42 -8.26
N ASN A 879 6.08 -18.36 -8.81
CA ASN A 879 4.68 -18.60 -8.41
C ASN A 879 4.56 -19.36 -7.07
N ASP A 880 5.63 -19.96 -6.56
CA ASP A 880 5.68 -20.45 -5.18
C ASP A 880 6.13 -19.34 -4.21
N ASP A 881 6.98 -18.39 -4.65
CA ASP A 881 7.52 -17.31 -3.80
C ASP A 881 6.66 -16.03 -3.71
N ALA A 882 6.00 -15.65 -4.81
CA ALA A 882 5.08 -14.52 -4.89
C ALA A 882 3.74 -14.93 -5.53
N PRO A 883 2.97 -15.84 -4.90
CA PRO A 883 1.74 -16.40 -5.46
C PRO A 883 0.56 -15.40 -5.55
N TYR A 884 0.78 -14.11 -5.32
CA TYR A 884 -0.26 -13.08 -5.18
C TYR A 884 -0.46 -12.33 -6.50
N TRP A 885 -1.46 -12.77 -7.26
CA TRP A 885 -1.71 -12.33 -8.63
C TRP A 885 -2.54 -11.04 -8.69
N PHE A 886 -2.04 -9.96 -8.09
CA PHE A 886 -2.61 -8.62 -8.20
C PHE A 886 -1.56 -7.53 -7.95
N VAL A 887 -1.79 -6.32 -8.46
CA VAL A 887 -1.01 -5.14 -8.06
C VAL A 887 -1.42 -4.74 -6.65
N SER A 888 -0.55 -4.94 -5.66
CA SER A 888 -0.71 -4.31 -4.34
C SER A 888 -0.04 -2.93 -4.31
N ARG A 889 -0.62 -2.00 -3.56
CA ARG A 889 0.05 -0.75 -3.18
C ARG A 889 1.15 -1.00 -2.14
N PHE A 890 1.85 0.08 -1.79
CA PHE A 890 3.07 0.24 -0.98
C PHE A 890 3.41 -0.84 0.08
N ASN A 891 2.41 -1.34 0.80
CA ASN A 891 2.58 -1.89 2.15
C ASN A 891 3.49 -3.13 2.24
N GLY A 892 3.48 -4.03 1.24
CA GLY A 892 4.01 -5.39 1.44
C GLY A 892 5.53 -5.53 1.69
N VAL A 893 6.38 -4.80 0.94
CA VAL A 893 7.76 -5.28 0.64
C VAL A 893 8.78 -4.20 0.19
N VAL A 894 8.57 -2.91 0.46
CA VAL A 894 9.43 -1.84 -0.07
C VAL A 894 10.86 -1.85 0.53
N ASN A 895 11.82 -1.25 -0.18
CA ASN A 895 13.20 -0.97 0.25
C ASN A 895 14.06 -2.22 0.55
N GLU A 896 13.87 -2.86 1.71
CA GLU A 896 14.66 -4.05 2.10
C GLU A 896 13.95 -5.39 1.79
N GLY A 897 12.70 -5.35 1.31
CA GLY A 897 12.00 -6.53 0.82
C GLY A 897 12.42 -6.96 -0.60
N VAL A 898 12.19 -8.24 -0.92
CA VAL A 898 12.64 -8.84 -2.19
C VAL A 898 11.63 -8.78 -3.34
N ARG A 899 10.32 -8.61 -3.06
CA ARG A 899 9.25 -8.58 -4.06
C ARG A 899 8.89 -7.15 -4.49
N GLN A 900 8.26 -7.00 -5.65
CA GLN A 900 8.04 -5.74 -6.37
C GLN A 900 6.65 -5.73 -7.04
N ASN A 901 5.61 -5.88 -6.23
CA ASN A 901 4.23 -6.24 -6.60
C ASN A 901 3.61 -5.48 -7.79
N LEU A 902 3.95 -4.21 -8.01
CA LEU A 902 3.47 -3.43 -9.17
C LEU A 902 3.92 -4.02 -10.52
N TYR A 903 5.21 -4.35 -10.64
CA TYR A 903 5.77 -4.92 -11.87
C TYR A 903 5.67 -6.44 -11.90
N ASP A 904 5.70 -7.10 -10.74
CA ASP A 904 5.59 -8.56 -10.61
C ASP A 904 4.30 -9.09 -11.24
N TYR A 905 3.14 -8.54 -10.88
CA TYR A 905 1.87 -9.00 -11.46
C TYR A 905 1.83 -8.91 -12.99
N GLY A 906 2.14 -7.73 -13.55
CA GLY A 906 2.10 -7.52 -15.00
C GLY A 906 3.13 -8.37 -15.75
N ALA A 907 4.40 -8.33 -15.32
CA ALA A 907 5.49 -9.03 -16.01
C ALA A 907 5.33 -10.55 -15.95
N LEU A 908 4.91 -11.11 -14.81
CA LEU A 908 4.66 -12.54 -14.68
C LEU A 908 3.43 -12.98 -15.49
N PHE A 909 2.34 -12.19 -15.50
CA PHE A 909 1.13 -12.54 -16.25
C PHE A 909 1.40 -12.60 -17.76
N GLN A 910 2.10 -11.61 -18.32
CA GLN A 910 2.48 -11.62 -19.73
C GLN A 910 3.44 -12.79 -20.06
N ALA A 911 4.30 -13.19 -19.12
CA ALA A 911 5.18 -14.36 -19.29
C ALA A 911 4.42 -15.71 -19.24
N TYR A 912 3.44 -15.85 -18.34
CA TYR A 912 2.54 -17.01 -18.34
C TYR A 912 1.68 -17.08 -19.61
N ALA A 913 1.23 -15.92 -20.11
CA ALA A 913 0.44 -15.85 -21.34
C ALA A 913 1.26 -16.28 -22.57
N TYR A 914 2.33 -15.55 -22.92
CA TYR A 914 3.04 -15.80 -24.17
C TYR A 914 4.19 -16.82 -24.02
N ALA A 915 5.04 -16.69 -23.00
CA ALA A 915 6.25 -17.52 -22.90
C ALA A 915 5.96 -18.97 -22.45
N GLN A 916 4.90 -19.19 -21.65
CA GLN A 916 4.35 -20.53 -21.40
C GLN A 916 3.21 -20.94 -22.35
N ASN A 917 2.65 -20.03 -23.15
CA ASN A 917 1.47 -20.28 -23.98
C ASN A 917 0.28 -20.84 -23.16
N SER A 918 -0.03 -20.20 -22.02
CA SER A 918 -1.18 -20.58 -21.19
C SER A 918 -2.50 -20.32 -21.91
N ASN A 919 -3.46 -21.25 -21.82
CA ASN A 919 -4.81 -21.04 -22.35
C ASN A 919 -5.58 -19.96 -21.55
N SER A 920 -6.62 -19.39 -22.17
CA SER A 920 -7.41 -18.28 -21.61
C SER A 920 -8.00 -18.65 -20.24
N GLN A 921 -8.48 -19.89 -20.07
CA GLN A 921 -9.02 -20.39 -18.80
C GLN A 921 -7.99 -20.35 -17.66
N ASN A 922 -6.74 -20.79 -17.90
CA ASN A 922 -5.68 -20.78 -16.89
C ASN A 922 -5.17 -19.37 -16.56
N LEU A 923 -5.27 -18.42 -17.49
CA LEU A 923 -4.95 -17.01 -17.26
C LEU A 923 -6.05 -16.26 -16.51
N GLN A 924 -7.32 -16.55 -16.81
CA GLN A 924 -8.47 -15.82 -16.24
C GLN A 924 -8.59 -15.93 -14.72
N LYS A 925 -8.11 -17.02 -14.09
CA LYS A 925 -8.06 -17.11 -12.63
C LYS A 925 -7.13 -16.05 -12.00
N TYR A 926 -6.08 -15.66 -12.71
CA TYR A 926 -5.17 -14.60 -12.30
C TYR A 926 -5.65 -13.20 -12.75
N LEU A 927 -6.81 -13.09 -13.39
CA LEU A 927 -7.37 -11.81 -13.86
C LEU A 927 -8.31 -11.22 -12.81
N ASP A 928 -7.73 -10.39 -11.95
CA ASP A 928 -8.43 -9.66 -10.88
C ASP A 928 -9.06 -8.34 -11.41
N VAL A 929 -8.96 -7.22 -10.69
CA VAL A 929 -9.39 -5.85 -11.10
C VAL A 929 -8.24 -4.83 -11.07
N PRO A 930 -8.37 -3.67 -11.78
CA PRO A 930 -7.37 -2.60 -11.76
C PRO A 930 -7.00 -2.17 -10.34
N ALA A 931 -5.75 -1.73 -10.13
CA ALA A 931 -5.33 -1.13 -8.86
C ALA A 931 -5.44 0.42 -8.84
N PHE A 932 -5.77 0.99 -10.00
CA PHE A 932 -5.76 2.43 -10.26
C PHE A 932 -7.07 2.87 -10.90
N ALA A 933 -7.47 4.12 -10.64
CA ALA A 933 -8.75 4.69 -11.07
C ALA A 933 -8.95 4.62 -12.60
N VAL A 934 -7.91 5.03 -13.33
CA VAL A 934 -7.92 5.25 -14.77
C VAL A 934 -6.57 4.89 -15.40
N GLY A 935 -6.63 4.22 -16.55
CA GLY A 935 -5.46 3.94 -17.38
C GLY A 935 -4.45 2.97 -16.79
N ASP A 936 -4.92 1.93 -16.10
CA ASP A 936 -4.07 0.82 -15.65
C ASP A 936 -3.58 -0.02 -16.84
N LEU A 937 -2.43 0.37 -17.39
CA LEU A 937 -1.87 -0.27 -18.59
C LEU A 937 -1.43 -1.72 -18.33
N PHE A 938 -1.10 -2.11 -17.08
CA PHE A 938 -0.81 -3.51 -16.77
C PHE A 938 -2.07 -4.35 -16.89
N TYR A 939 -3.17 -3.86 -16.32
CA TYR A 939 -4.46 -4.55 -16.43
C TYR A 939 -4.98 -4.62 -17.88
N ILE A 940 -4.85 -3.53 -18.64
CA ILE A 940 -5.18 -3.49 -20.09
C ILE A 940 -4.38 -4.55 -20.86
N ASN A 941 -3.06 -4.65 -20.64
CA ASN A 941 -2.24 -5.67 -21.29
C ASN A 941 -2.59 -7.11 -20.86
N ASN A 942 -3.00 -7.32 -19.61
CA ASN A 942 -3.46 -8.65 -19.14
C ASN A 942 -4.80 -9.04 -19.75
N LEU A 943 -5.75 -8.11 -19.91
CA LEU A 943 -7.00 -8.33 -20.63
C LEU A 943 -6.76 -8.70 -22.10
N ILE A 944 -5.85 -8.00 -22.78
CA ILE A 944 -5.46 -8.32 -24.17
C ILE A 944 -4.87 -9.74 -24.25
N ALA A 945 -3.94 -10.08 -23.35
CA ALA A 945 -3.33 -11.41 -23.30
C ALA A 945 -4.36 -12.54 -23.09
N VAL A 946 -5.40 -12.30 -22.27
CA VAL A 946 -6.52 -13.25 -22.06
C VAL A 946 -7.40 -13.41 -23.32
N ILE A 947 -7.52 -12.38 -24.14
CA ILE A 947 -8.29 -12.38 -25.40
C ILE A 947 -7.50 -13.05 -26.55
N GLU A 948 -6.18 -12.92 -26.54
CA GLU A 948 -5.28 -13.53 -27.54
C GLU A 948 -4.94 -15.00 -27.25
N ALA A 949 -4.92 -15.40 -25.98
CA ALA A 949 -4.68 -16.77 -25.57
C ALA A 949 -5.69 -17.76 -26.17
N ALA A 950 -5.21 -18.94 -26.56
CA ALA A 950 -6.06 -20.02 -27.04
C ALA A 950 -7.11 -20.44 -25.98
N ASN A 951 -8.28 -20.88 -26.44
CA ASN A 951 -9.30 -21.51 -25.58
C ASN A 951 -9.03 -23.02 -25.49
#